data_AF-A0A2M9UW42-F1
#
_entry.id   AF-A0A2M9UW42-F1
#
_cell.length_a   1.000
_cell.length_b   1.000
_cell.length_c   1.000
_cell.angle_alpha   90.00
_cell.angle_beta   90.00
_cell.angle_gamma   90.00
#
_symmetry.space_group_name_H-M   'P 1'
#
loop_
_entity.id
_entity.type
_entity.pdbx_description
1 polymer ?
#
loop_
_entity_poly.entity_id
_entity_poly.type
_entity_poly.pdbx_seq_one_letter_code
_entity_poly.pdbx_strand_id
1 'polypeptide(L)'
;MNNIGKLTTFHQLLIDENTIIIPKVQRDYAYGRQEEKVAELLNDMLGGILQAIKNKNTNILDFIYGGSYVRKNKVIGGLIPLDGQQRLTTLFLLHFYASLLRDEQGNVIPQEKVDILTRFRYETRQSATEFCLQLVKKIRTNLLKNYKPGINNIKDLIEDDALYLSTYNSDPTILSMLNVLYKIESKCAEVGVNNLTPCLWERLMDGGYIKFYTLSLEDFGLTDDLFIKMNARGKKLTPFEIFKSNMMADIDAVDKELKDIFSKKMDTEWIDIIWDYTDKTLENKRVSLDITQEADKKYSTLFNNVFRLEFYRRNLLSLGQKEPTINNILSDKEGVEGVIDVFNTLYKIHKDEGFDKLWFKYFYFSDSVVGRDGSIRLFWTRKRSSVFELAMLGDLTVPETVYFYALYLLYKKETSEKVSKKCLRIIHNLMTSNVRVVDARTDKLPSFLTEVKYIIDHEGVDVYYDKDEALMIDGEVHKLAFTQNAWNEEYKKQNYLNSADYECLIRYENHNILQCSLSLFMDFCLDETTVENYRVGEPLDAAKLLGLLDKFETVFADNYLKYFEKIRIAQLDSEIEYMQYDPYMQKDGGDSVRRYFLTAQENLSNFYIRYGQRRNQESILQILDKMPVPAELKSPEEKCLEFSIRDWKYYVAKYPFESNRDYTRYGMGVWDNRDKNPLDLIILNSSQHSENNLEWMMMTNILWNRLGNNQIYQLDDHGCSPILITSCGAAIGFKNGVWFVEALIDIASIIAHNYPELIVNVQEGENVTIDLPEEEYTMDYIDLGILLIRIIENERQEIV
;
A
#
# COMPACT_ATOMS: atom_id res chain seq x y z
N MET A 1 -27.94 -42.18 -10.66
CA MET A 1 -27.02 -42.33 -11.81
C MET A 1 -27.33 -41.20 -12.77
N ASN A 2 -26.62 -40.08 -12.66
CA ASN A 2 -26.80 -38.92 -13.55
C ASN A 2 -26.05 -39.24 -14.85
N ASN A 3 -26.74 -39.18 -15.99
CA ASN A 3 -26.15 -39.41 -17.31
C ASN A 3 -25.06 -38.37 -17.57
N ILE A 4 -23.79 -38.76 -17.43
CA ILE A 4 -22.62 -37.93 -17.78
C ILE A 4 -22.50 -37.93 -19.31
N GLY A 5 -23.12 -36.94 -19.96
CA GLY A 5 -22.92 -36.58 -21.38
C GLY A 5 -23.61 -37.49 -22.41
N LYS A 6 -24.16 -36.88 -23.47
CA LYS A 6 -24.67 -37.60 -24.65
C LYS A 6 -23.54 -37.80 -25.65
N LEU A 7 -23.21 -39.03 -26.02
CA LEU A 7 -22.22 -39.28 -27.08
C LEU A 7 -22.85 -38.97 -28.44
N THR A 8 -22.22 -38.10 -29.23
CA THR A 8 -22.74 -37.64 -30.53
C THR A 8 -21.63 -37.49 -31.57
N THR A 9 -22.01 -37.25 -32.82
CA THR A 9 -21.11 -36.94 -33.94
C THR A 9 -21.28 -35.49 -34.37
N PHE A 10 -20.35 -34.95 -35.17
CA PHE A 10 -20.48 -33.59 -35.71
C PHE A 10 -21.73 -33.44 -36.59
N HIS A 11 -22.03 -34.43 -37.44
CA HIS A 11 -23.23 -34.44 -38.26
C HIS A 11 -24.50 -34.43 -37.41
N GLN A 12 -24.60 -35.32 -36.41
CA GLN A 12 -25.76 -35.37 -35.52
C GLN A 12 -25.90 -34.09 -34.70
N LEU A 13 -24.79 -33.47 -34.28
CA LEU A 13 -24.80 -32.19 -33.59
C LEU A 13 -25.38 -31.05 -34.45
N LEU A 14 -25.03 -31.00 -35.74
CA LEU A 14 -25.60 -30.02 -36.67
C LEU A 14 -27.11 -30.22 -36.91
N ILE A 15 -27.60 -31.46 -36.79
CA ILE A 15 -29.03 -31.80 -36.86
C ILE A 15 -29.73 -31.36 -35.57
N ASP A 16 -29.26 -31.84 -34.42
CA ASP A 16 -29.88 -31.68 -33.11
C ASP A 16 -29.96 -30.20 -32.70
N GLU A 17 -28.87 -29.45 -32.88
CA GLU A 17 -28.77 -28.06 -32.41
C GLU A 17 -29.25 -27.04 -33.44
N ASN A 18 -29.51 -27.45 -34.69
CA ASN A 18 -29.88 -26.61 -35.83
C ASN A 18 -28.86 -25.52 -36.24
N THR A 19 -28.10 -24.92 -35.33
CA THR A 19 -27.01 -23.98 -35.61
C THR A 19 -25.95 -24.06 -34.51
N ILE A 20 -24.66 -24.10 -34.89
CA ILE A 20 -23.54 -24.01 -33.97
C ILE A 20 -22.92 -22.61 -34.14
N ILE A 21 -22.89 -21.83 -33.08
CA ILE A 21 -22.43 -20.44 -33.11
C ILE A 21 -21.23 -20.27 -32.19
N ILE A 22 -20.06 -20.09 -32.78
CA ILE A 22 -18.83 -19.83 -32.05
C ILE A 22 -18.86 -18.38 -31.46
N PRO A 23 -18.81 -18.20 -30.12
CA PRO A 23 -19.12 -16.92 -29.44
C PRO A 23 -18.05 -15.82 -29.59
N LYS A 24 -18.43 -14.56 -29.29
CA LYS A 24 -17.55 -13.37 -29.34
C LYS A 24 -16.33 -13.44 -28.42
N VAL A 25 -16.48 -13.95 -27.21
CA VAL A 25 -15.43 -13.94 -26.17
C VAL A 25 -14.35 -15.01 -26.45
N GLN A 26 -14.15 -15.43 -27.71
CA GLN A 26 -13.27 -16.53 -28.07
C GLN A 26 -11.88 -16.07 -28.55
N ARG A 27 -10.88 -16.95 -28.36
CA ARG A 27 -9.56 -16.91 -29.00
C ARG A 27 -9.69 -17.14 -30.52
N ASP A 28 -8.76 -16.57 -31.32
CA ASP A 28 -8.60 -16.94 -32.73
C ASP A 28 -8.49 -18.48 -32.90
N TYR A 29 -8.86 -19.00 -34.08
CA TYR A 29 -8.59 -20.40 -34.41
C TYR A 29 -7.07 -20.63 -34.37
N ALA A 30 -6.60 -21.42 -33.39
CA ALA A 30 -5.20 -21.45 -32.99
C ALA A 30 -4.43 -22.61 -33.65
N TYR A 31 -5.10 -23.70 -34.02
CA TYR A 31 -4.46 -24.86 -34.66
C TYR A 31 -3.78 -24.55 -36.00
N GLY A 32 -4.15 -23.44 -36.65
CA GLY A 32 -3.51 -22.97 -37.87
C GLY A 32 -2.29 -22.05 -37.67
N ARG A 33 -1.85 -21.81 -36.43
CA ARG A 33 -0.66 -21.00 -36.12
C ARG A 33 0.63 -21.75 -36.49
N GLN A 34 1.67 -21.00 -36.83
CA GLN A 34 2.98 -21.51 -37.25
C GLN A 34 3.90 -21.83 -36.04
N GLU A 35 3.33 -22.30 -34.93
CA GLU A 35 4.07 -22.73 -33.74
C GLU A 35 4.27 -24.25 -33.77
N GLU A 36 5.49 -24.73 -33.53
CA GLU A 36 5.87 -26.14 -33.66
C GLU A 36 5.00 -27.08 -32.80
N LYS A 37 4.84 -26.79 -31.50
CA LYS A 37 3.98 -27.57 -30.59
C LYS A 37 2.51 -27.63 -31.02
N VAL A 38 2.00 -26.56 -31.63
CA VAL A 38 0.62 -26.50 -32.12
C VAL A 38 0.47 -27.34 -33.38
N ALA A 39 1.48 -27.34 -34.25
CA ALA A 39 1.52 -28.18 -35.43
C ALA A 39 1.56 -29.67 -35.09
N GLU A 40 2.35 -30.08 -34.08
CA GLU A 40 2.38 -31.45 -33.57
C GLU A 40 1.01 -31.91 -33.05
N LEU A 41 0.39 -31.11 -32.17
CA LEU A 41 -0.93 -31.42 -31.60
C LEU A 41 -2.01 -31.60 -32.68
N LEU A 42 -2.02 -30.72 -33.70
CA LEU A 42 -2.93 -30.85 -34.83
C LEU A 42 -2.63 -32.10 -35.66
N ASN A 43 -1.35 -32.41 -35.90
CA ASN A 43 -0.94 -33.59 -36.65
C ASN A 43 -1.37 -34.89 -35.95
N ASP A 44 -1.22 -34.96 -34.63
CA ASP A 44 -1.65 -36.11 -33.82
C ASP A 44 -3.16 -36.26 -33.82
N MET A 45 -3.91 -35.15 -33.63
CA MET A 45 -5.37 -35.15 -33.70
C MET A 45 -5.87 -35.62 -35.07
N LEU A 46 -5.34 -35.05 -36.16
CA LEU A 46 -5.72 -35.45 -37.52
C LEU A 46 -5.31 -36.90 -37.80
N GLY A 47 -4.13 -37.33 -37.36
CA GLY A 47 -3.67 -38.72 -37.46
C GLY A 47 -4.65 -39.69 -36.80
N GLY A 48 -5.04 -39.42 -35.55
CA GLY A 48 -6.01 -40.24 -34.81
C GLY A 48 -7.37 -40.31 -35.49
N ILE A 49 -7.90 -39.17 -35.95
CA ILE A 49 -9.18 -39.09 -36.67
C ILE A 49 -9.13 -39.91 -37.97
N LEU A 50 -8.13 -39.66 -38.81
CA LEU A 50 -8.06 -40.23 -40.14
C LEU A 50 -7.76 -41.74 -40.11
N GLN A 51 -6.92 -42.19 -39.18
CA GLN A 51 -6.68 -43.63 -38.96
C GLN A 51 -7.93 -44.35 -38.47
N ALA A 52 -8.70 -43.75 -37.57
CA ALA A 52 -9.95 -44.32 -37.11
C ALA A 52 -10.97 -44.44 -38.25
N ILE A 53 -11.11 -43.40 -39.07
CA ILE A 53 -11.96 -43.42 -40.26
C ILE A 53 -11.50 -44.49 -41.25
N LYS A 54 -10.20 -44.60 -41.55
CA LYS A 54 -9.65 -45.59 -42.47
C LYS A 54 -9.95 -47.02 -42.01
N ASN A 55 -9.64 -47.31 -40.75
CA ASN A 55 -9.73 -48.64 -40.15
C ASN A 55 -11.15 -48.99 -39.65
N LYS A 56 -12.12 -48.08 -39.81
CA LYS A 56 -13.50 -48.22 -39.32
C LYS A 56 -13.58 -48.41 -37.79
N ASN A 57 -12.65 -47.78 -37.07
CA ASN A 57 -12.62 -47.75 -35.61
C ASN A 57 -13.28 -46.48 -35.08
N THR A 58 -13.71 -46.50 -33.82
CA THR A 58 -14.23 -45.30 -33.15
C THR A 58 -13.09 -44.52 -32.50
N ASN A 59 -13.04 -43.21 -32.77
CA ASN A 59 -12.20 -42.25 -32.06
C ASN A 59 -13.10 -41.26 -31.31
N ILE A 60 -12.80 -41.05 -30.03
CA ILE A 60 -13.55 -40.15 -29.15
C ILE A 60 -12.67 -38.94 -28.84
N LEU A 61 -13.07 -37.75 -29.31
CA LEU A 61 -12.30 -36.49 -29.25
C LEU A 61 -12.52 -35.70 -27.93
N ASP A 62 -12.86 -36.40 -26.84
CA ASP A 62 -13.31 -35.85 -25.55
C ASP A 62 -14.68 -35.16 -25.59
N PHE A 63 -14.80 -33.98 -24.96
CA PHE A 63 -16.06 -33.33 -24.63
C PHE A 63 -16.27 -32.02 -25.40
N ILE A 64 -17.53 -31.68 -25.65
CA ILE A 64 -18.02 -30.38 -26.12
C ILE A 64 -19.08 -29.91 -25.13
N TYR A 65 -18.88 -28.72 -24.59
CA TYR A 65 -19.77 -28.10 -23.59
C TYR A 65 -20.33 -26.81 -24.15
N GLY A 66 -21.61 -26.54 -23.93
CA GLY A 66 -22.22 -25.29 -24.36
C GLY A 66 -23.65 -25.15 -23.88
N GLY A 67 -24.26 -24.02 -24.23
CA GLY A 67 -25.66 -23.75 -23.93
C GLY A 67 -26.42 -23.16 -25.11
N SER A 68 -27.71 -22.97 -24.90
CA SER A 68 -28.66 -22.51 -25.91
C SER A 68 -28.40 -21.06 -26.36
N TYR A 69 -28.52 -20.79 -27.66
CA TYR A 69 -28.42 -19.46 -28.24
C TYR A 69 -29.61 -18.59 -27.87
N VAL A 70 -29.36 -17.52 -27.10
CA VAL A 70 -30.37 -16.53 -26.67
C VAL A 70 -30.15 -15.21 -27.38
N ARG A 71 -31.17 -14.70 -28.07
CA ARG A 71 -31.13 -13.35 -28.66
C ARG A 71 -32.43 -12.61 -28.33
N LYS A 72 -32.30 -11.40 -27.76
CA LYS A 72 -33.43 -10.59 -27.27
C LYS A 72 -34.33 -11.34 -26.27
N ASN A 73 -33.74 -12.01 -25.28
CA ASN A 73 -34.43 -12.78 -24.22
C ASN A 73 -35.38 -13.88 -24.74
N LYS A 74 -35.15 -14.39 -25.95
CA LYS A 74 -35.78 -15.60 -26.47
C LYS A 74 -34.71 -16.61 -26.86
N VAL A 75 -34.87 -17.85 -26.40
CA VAL A 75 -34.10 -19.00 -26.90
C VAL A 75 -34.55 -19.25 -28.34
N ILE A 76 -33.64 -19.17 -29.29
CA ILE A 76 -33.96 -19.28 -30.74
C ILE A 76 -33.58 -20.65 -31.30
N GLY A 77 -32.92 -21.50 -30.49
CA GLY A 77 -32.31 -22.76 -30.92
C GLY A 77 -30.91 -22.51 -31.47
N GLY A 78 -29.96 -23.37 -31.07
CA GLY A 78 -28.55 -23.28 -31.44
C GLY A 78 -27.60 -23.51 -30.27
N LEU A 79 -26.47 -24.17 -30.51
CA LEU A 79 -25.41 -24.39 -29.53
C LEU A 79 -24.38 -23.25 -29.59
N ILE A 80 -24.14 -22.60 -28.45
CA ILE A 80 -22.96 -21.78 -28.21
C ILE A 80 -21.95 -22.63 -27.42
N PRO A 81 -20.88 -23.16 -28.06
CA PRO A 81 -19.87 -23.92 -27.34
C PRO A 81 -19.02 -23.01 -26.43
N LEU A 82 -18.96 -23.37 -25.16
CA LEU A 82 -18.05 -22.84 -24.13
C LEU A 82 -16.65 -23.47 -24.21
N ASP A 83 -16.57 -24.75 -24.59
CA ASP A 83 -15.33 -25.46 -24.90
C ASP A 83 -15.54 -26.40 -26.10
N GLY A 84 -14.44 -26.74 -26.80
CA GLY A 84 -14.44 -27.60 -27.98
C GLY A 84 -14.56 -26.85 -29.31
N GLN A 85 -14.47 -25.53 -29.30
CA GLN A 85 -14.60 -24.71 -30.51
C GLN A 85 -13.51 -24.99 -31.54
N GLN A 86 -12.27 -25.21 -31.10
CA GLN A 86 -11.15 -25.56 -31.99
C GLN A 86 -11.40 -26.91 -32.65
N ARG A 87 -11.89 -27.91 -31.89
CA ARG A 87 -12.26 -29.24 -32.39
C ARG A 87 -13.39 -29.16 -33.41
N LEU A 88 -14.46 -28.42 -33.09
CA LEU A 88 -15.59 -28.19 -33.99
C LEU A 88 -15.18 -27.49 -35.28
N THR A 89 -14.32 -26.48 -35.20
CA THR A 89 -13.79 -25.77 -36.38
C THR A 89 -12.96 -26.72 -37.27
N THR A 90 -12.09 -27.55 -36.67
CA THR A 90 -11.32 -28.56 -37.42
C THR A 90 -12.23 -29.59 -38.07
N LEU A 91 -13.27 -30.06 -37.37
CA LEU A 91 -14.25 -31.01 -37.92
C LEU A 91 -15.04 -30.39 -39.09
N PHE A 92 -15.46 -29.13 -38.96
CA PHE A 92 -16.09 -28.38 -40.06
C PHE A 92 -15.19 -28.34 -41.31
N LEU A 93 -13.90 -28.00 -41.15
CA LEU A 93 -12.94 -27.95 -42.27
C LEU A 93 -12.69 -29.34 -42.88
N LEU A 94 -12.64 -30.39 -42.06
CA LEU A 94 -12.48 -31.77 -42.53
C LEU A 94 -13.70 -32.24 -43.35
N HIS A 95 -14.92 -31.94 -42.90
CA HIS A 95 -16.12 -32.25 -43.66
C HIS A 95 -16.17 -31.44 -44.96
N PHE A 96 -15.77 -30.17 -44.92
CA PHE A 96 -15.66 -29.35 -46.12
C PHE A 96 -14.67 -29.96 -47.13
N TYR A 97 -13.47 -30.34 -46.71
CA TYR A 97 -12.49 -30.99 -47.57
C TYR A 97 -13.03 -32.30 -48.16
N ALA A 98 -13.67 -33.14 -47.34
CA ALA A 98 -14.28 -34.38 -47.82
C ALA A 98 -15.36 -34.14 -48.88
N SER A 99 -16.06 -33.01 -48.83
CA SER A 99 -17.08 -32.62 -49.83
C SER A 99 -16.52 -32.28 -51.21
N LEU A 100 -15.21 -32.03 -51.30
CA LEU A 100 -14.49 -31.75 -52.56
C LEU A 100 -14.02 -33.04 -53.25
N LEU A 101 -14.03 -34.16 -52.54
CA LEU A 101 -13.67 -35.47 -53.09
C LEU A 101 -14.85 -36.08 -53.86
N ARG A 102 -14.54 -37.04 -54.73
CA ARG A 102 -15.55 -37.78 -55.51
C ARG A 102 -16.01 -39.00 -54.71
N ASP A 103 -17.25 -39.40 -54.94
CA ASP A 103 -17.76 -40.68 -54.44
C ASP A 103 -17.10 -41.87 -55.17
N GLU A 104 -17.46 -43.09 -54.76
CA GLU A 104 -16.90 -44.33 -55.34
C GLU A 104 -17.26 -44.50 -56.83
N GLN A 105 -18.30 -43.80 -57.30
CA GLN A 105 -18.77 -43.81 -58.67
C GLN A 105 -18.20 -42.62 -59.49
N GLY A 106 -17.35 -41.79 -58.88
CA GLY A 106 -16.72 -40.63 -59.52
C GLY A 106 -17.57 -39.35 -59.55
N ASN A 107 -18.76 -39.36 -58.94
CA ASN A 107 -19.64 -38.19 -58.89
C ASN A 107 -19.19 -37.21 -57.80
N VAL A 108 -19.56 -35.95 -57.99
CA VAL A 108 -19.39 -34.92 -56.97
C VAL A 108 -20.49 -35.02 -55.91
N ILE A 109 -20.15 -34.73 -54.66
CA ILE A 109 -21.16 -34.67 -53.59
C ILE A 109 -22.16 -33.53 -53.91
N PRO A 110 -23.48 -33.80 -53.96
CA PRO A 110 -24.48 -32.78 -54.27
C PRO A 110 -24.48 -31.62 -53.27
N GLN A 111 -24.69 -30.39 -53.73
CA GLN A 111 -24.69 -29.19 -52.87
C GLN A 111 -25.72 -29.29 -51.73
N GLU A 112 -26.88 -29.89 -51.99
CA GLU A 112 -27.94 -30.10 -50.99
C GLU A 112 -27.47 -30.89 -49.77
N LYS A 113 -26.58 -31.88 -49.95
CA LYS A 113 -25.98 -32.64 -48.84
C LYS A 113 -25.00 -31.79 -48.04
N VAL A 114 -24.30 -30.85 -48.69
CA VAL A 114 -23.23 -30.03 -48.08
C VAL A 114 -23.76 -28.79 -47.38
N ASP A 115 -24.94 -28.29 -47.79
CA ASP A 115 -25.57 -27.09 -47.21
C ASP A 115 -25.82 -27.19 -45.69
N ILE A 116 -25.85 -28.38 -45.11
CA ILE A 116 -25.91 -28.58 -43.66
C ILE A 116 -24.73 -27.93 -42.92
N LEU A 117 -23.56 -27.83 -43.55
CA LEU A 117 -22.38 -27.16 -42.96
C LEU A 117 -22.59 -25.65 -42.76
N THR A 118 -23.56 -25.03 -43.45
CA THR A 118 -23.90 -23.60 -43.27
C THR A 118 -24.56 -23.29 -41.91
N ARG A 119 -24.86 -24.33 -41.14
CA ARG A 119 -25.29 -24.25 -39.74
C ARG A 119 -24.13 -23.95 -38.78
N PHE A 120 -22.87 -24.07 -39.22
CA PHE A 120 -21.68 -23.67 -38.44
C PHE A 120 -21.32 -22.20 -38.71
N ARG A 121 -21.28 -21.36 -37.66
CA ARG A 121 -21.13 -19.89 -37.78
C ARG A 121 -20.29 -19.28 -36.66
N TYR A 122 -19.77 -18.08 -36.89
CA TYR A 122 -19.21 -17.21 -35.84
C TYR A 122 -20.23 -16.10 -35.51
N GLU A 123 -20.29 -15.66 -34.25
CA GLU A 123 -21.33 -14.70 -33.83
C GLU A 123 -21.04 -13.24 -34.24
N THR A 124 -19.81 -12.78 -34.05
CA THR A 124 -19.47 -11.34 -34.08
C THR A 124 -18.28 -10.98 -34.96
N ARG A 125 -17.67 -11.98 -35.62
CA ARG A 125 -16.59 -11.79 -36.59
C ARG A 125 -17.18 -11.92 -38.00
N GLN A 126 -17.74 -10.81 -38.49
CA GLN A 126 -18.50 -10.77 -39.75
C GLN A 126 -17.70 -11.38 -40.91
N SER A 127 -16.39 -11.09 -40.99
CA SER A 127 -15.46 -11.69 -41.97
C SER A 127 -15.44 -13.22 -41.91
N ALA A 128 -15.27 -13.84 -40.74
CA ALA A 128 -15.21 -15.29 -40.59
C ALA A 128 -16.56 -15.97 -40.86
N THR A 129 -17.68 -15.34 -40.43
CA THR A 129 -19.03 -15.85 -40.71
C THR A 129 -19.34 -15.83 -42.20
N GLU A 130 -19.02 -14.72 -42.87
CA GLU A 130 -19.17 -14.59 -44.31
C GLU A 130 -18.25 -15.56 -45.05
N PHE A 131 -16.99 -15.68 -44.63
CA PHE A 131 -16.04 -16.62 -45.23
C PHE A 131 -16.54 -18.06 -45.14
N CYS A 132 -16.94 -18.56 -43.97
CA CYS A 132 -17.46 -19.93 -43.82
C CYS A 132 -18.69 -20.19 -44.71
N LEU A 133 -19.58 -19.20 -44.84
CA LEU A 133 -20.76 -19.30 -45.71
C LEU A 133 -20.36 -19.35 -47.19
N GLN A 134 -19.46 -18.47 -47.62
CA GLN A 134 -18.99 -18.42 -49.02
C GLN A 134 -18.18 -19.66 -49.37
N LEU A 135 -17.36 -20.14 -48.42
CA LEU A 135 -16.55 -21.35 -48.53
C LEU A 135 -17.42 -22.55 -48.92
N VAL A 136 -18.50 -22.80 -48.19
CA VAL A 136 -19.42 -23.91 -48.41
C VAL A 136 -20.25 -23.76 -49.69
N LYS A 137 -20.68 -22.54 -50.04
CA LYS A 137 -21.60 -22.31 -51.17
C LYS A 137 -20.88 -22.07 -52.49
N LYS A 138 -20.27 -20.89 -52.61
CA LYS A 138 -19.81 -20.38 -53.91
C LYS A 138 -18.39 -20.80 -54.23
N ILE A 139 -17.47 -20.68 -53.26
CA ILE A 139 -16.06 -21.08 -53.41
C ILE A 139 -15.98 -22.59 -53.69
N ARG A 140 -16.71 -23.42 -52.93
CA ARG A 140 -16.82 -24.87 -53.22
C ARG A 140 -17.18 -25.16 -54.68
N THR A 141 -18.18 -24.47 -55.21
CA THR A 141 -18.67 -24.68 -56.59
C THR A 141 -17.59 -24.37 -57.63
N ASN A 142 -16.77 -23.35 -57.37
CA ASN A 142 -15.64 -22.99 -58.22
C ASN A 142 -14.50 -24.00 -58.08
N LEU A 143 -14.17 -24.42 -56.85
CA LEU A 143 -13.14 -25.42 -56.57
C LEU A 143 -13.44 -26.75 -57.27
N LEU A 144 -14.69 -27.24 -57.30
CA LEU A 144 -15.05 -28.50 -57.97
C LEU A 144 -14.70 -28.55 -59.47
N LYS A 145 -14.51 -27.40 -60.13
CA LYS A 145 -14.11 -27.32 -61.55
C LYS A 145 -12.61 -27.49 -61.75
N ASN A 146 -11.81 -26.95 -60.83
CA ASN A 146 -10.37 -26.76 -61.03
C ASN A 146 -9.51 -27.58 -60.06
N TYR A 147 -10.05 -27.99 -58.92
CA TYR A 147 -9.32 -28.70 -57.89
C TYR A 147 -9.01 -30.14 -58.30
N LYS A 148 -7.73 -30.47 -58.30
CA LYS A 148 -7.20 -31.82 -58.53
C LYS A 148 -6.27 -32.18 -57.37
N PRO A 149 -6.69 -33.07 -56.45
CA PRO A 149 -5.86 -33.49 -55.32
C PRO A 149 -4.48 -33.96 -55.77
N GLY A 150 -3.42 -33.43 -55.14
CA GLY A 150 -2.02 -33.77 -55.46
C GLY A 150 -1.41 -33.04 -56.67
N ILE A 151 -2.17 -32.18 -57.35
CA ILE A 151 -1.65 -31.31 -58.43
C ILE A 151 -1.72 -29.84 -58.01
N ASN A 152 -2.84 -29.41 -57.42
CA ASN A 152 -3.06 -28.03 -56.98
C ASN A 152 -3.32 -28.00 -55.47
N ASN A 153 -2.75 -27.02 -54.79
CA ASN A 153 -2.94 -26.78 -53.36
C ASN A 153 -4.32 -26.15 -53.10
N ILE A 154 -5.08 -26.73 -52.17
CA ILE A 154 -6.42 -26.21 -51.80
C ILE A 154 -6.38 -24.77 -51.27
N LYS A 155 -5.36 -24.41 -50.50
CA LYS A 155 -5.21 -23.07 -49.92
C LYS A 155 -5.02 -22.03 -51.03
N ASP A 156 -4.09 -22.28 -51.94
CA ASP A 156 -3.77 -21.35 -53.02
C ASP A 156 -4.97 -21.15 -53.95
N LEU A 157 -5.76 -22.21 -54.21
CA LEU A 157 -6.98 -22.11 -55.00
C LEU A 157 -8.11 -21.34 -54.31
N ILE A 158 -8.18 -21.37 -52.98
CA ILE A 158 -9.16 -20.57 -52.23
C ILE A 158 -8.74 -19.10 -52.25
N GLU A 159 -7.44 -18.81 -52.09
CA GLU A 159 -6.91 -17.44 -52.12
C GLU A 159 -7.04 -16.78 -53.51
N ASP A 160 -7.02 -17.57 -54.60
CA ASP A 160 -7.20 -17.12 -55.99
C ASP A 160 -8.69 -17.01 -56.42
N ASP A 161 -9.65 -17.45 -55.59
CA ASP A 161 -11.07 -17.35 -55.92
C ASP A 161 -11.57 -15.90 -55.87
N ALA A 162 -12.34 -15.47 -56.87
CA ALA A 162 -12.88 -14.12 -56.95
C ALA A 162 -13.79 -13.70 -55.77
N LEU A 163 -14.28 -14.66 -54.98
CA LEU A 163 -15.07 -14.43 -53.78
C LEU A 163 -14.25 -14.45 -52.48
N TYR A 164 -12.94 -14.67 -52.58
CA TYR A 164 -12.00 -14.45 -51.48
C TYR A 164 -11.68 -12.96 -51.37
N LEU A 165 -12.25 -12.30 -50.35
CA LEU A 165 -12.10 -10.86 -50.16
C LEU A 165 -10.73 -10.52 -49.58
N SER A 166 -10.14 -9.40 -50.01
CA SER A 166 -8.85 -8.93 -49.48
C SER A 166 -8.85 -8.70 -47.96
N THR A 167 -10.01 -8.38 -47.39
CA THR A 167 -10.22 -8.24 -45.94
C THR A 167 -10.02 -9.53 -45.16
N TYR A 168 -10.11 -10.70 -45.80
CA TYR A 168 -9.90 -12.00 -45.16
C TYR A 168 -8.43 -12.23 -44.75
N ASN A 169 -7.48 -11.60 -45.44
CA ASN A 169 -6.06 -11.65 -45.09
C ASN A 169 -5.74 -10.94 -43.76
N SER A 170 -6.65 -10.12 -43.25
CA SER A 170 -6.50 -9.42 -41.98
C SER A 170 -7.18 -10.16 -40.81
N ASP A 171 -7.83 -11.31 -41.06
CA ASP A 171 -8.50 -12.10 -40.04
C ASP A 171 -7.65 -13.34 -39.64
N PRO A 172 -7.05 -13.37 -38.44
CA PRO A 172 -6.23 -14.49 -37.99
C PRO A 172 -6.96 -15.84 -37.99
N THR A 173 -8.29 -15.86 -37.78
CA THR A 173 -9.07 -17.10 -37.82
C THR A 173 -9.13 -17.66 -39.25
N ILE A 174 -9.34 -16.80 -40.26
CA ILE A 174 -9.40 -17.24 -41.66
C ILE A 174 -8.03 -17.75 -42.12
N LEU A 175 -6.95 -17.03 -41.81
CA LEU A 175 -5.59 -17.47 -42.10
C LEU A 175 -5.28 -18.85 -41.47
N SER A 176 -5.72 -19.05 -40.22
CA SER A 176 -5.58 -20.34 -39.56
C SER A 176 -6.42 -21.44 -40.23
N MET A 177 -7.65 -21.15 -40.67
CA MET A 177 -8.49 -22.13 -41.37
C MET A 177 -7.82 -22.61 -42.67
N LEU A 178 -7.23 -21.68 -43.45
CA LEU A 178 -6.49 -22.00 -44.67
C LEU A 178 -5.29 -22.89 -44.40
N ASN A 179 -4.51 -22.58 -43.37
CA ASN A 179 -3.36 -23.41 -42.97
C ASN A 179 -3.79 -24.81 -42.53
N VAL A 180 -4.92 -24.93 -41.82
CA VAL A 180 -5.44 -26.24 -41.41
C VAL A 180 -6.01 -27.02 -42.60
N LEU A 181 -6.68 -26.38 -43.56
CA LEU A 181 -7.13 -27.04 -44.79
C LEU A 181 -5.97 -27.64 -45.58
N TYR A 182 -4.87 -26.89 -45.72
CA TYR A 182 -3.64 -27.40 -46.34
C TYR A 182 -3.07 -28.62 -45.61
N LYS A 183 -3.08 -28.61 -44.27
CA LYS A 183 -2.65 -29.75 -43.45
C LYS A 183 -3.60 -30.95 -43.57
N ILE A 184 -4.92 -30.72 -43.61
CA ILE A 184 -5.92 -31.77 -43.82
C ILE A 184 -5.69 -32.45 -45.16
N GLU A 185 -5.51 -31.67 -46.24
CA GLU A 185 -5.20 -32.19 -47.58
C GLU A 185 -3.97 -33.10 -47.55
N SER A 186 -2.86 -32.59 -47.02
CA SER A 186 -1.60 -33.31 -46.91
C SER A 186 -1.75 -34.61 -46.11
N LYS A 187 -2.42 -34.54 -44.94
CA LYS A 187 -2.59 -35.69 -44.05
C LYS A 187 -3.55 -36.74 -44.61
N CYS A 188 -4.59 -36.32 -45.33
CA CYS A 188 -5.51 -37.23 -45.98
C CYS A 188 -4.85 -38.03 -47.11
N ALA A 189 -3.94 -37.40 -47.86
CA ALA A 189 -3.10 -38.08 -48.84
C ALA A 189 -2.12 -39.04 -48.17
N GLU A 190 -1.42 -38.62 -47.11
CA GLU A 190 -0.47 -39.43 -46.35
C GLU A 190 -1.12 -40.71 -45.76
N VAL A 191 -2.28 -40.57 -45.11
CA VAL A 191 -2.99 -41.70 -44.50
C VAL A 191 -3.71 -42.55 -45.56
N GLY A 192 -3.93 -42.02 -46.76
CA GLY A 192 -4.56 -42.72 -47.88
C GLY A 192 -6.08 -42.85 -47.72
N VAL A 193 -6.76 -41.79 -47.29
CA VAL A 193 -8.23 -41.78 -47.10
C VAL A 193 -9.01 -41.18 -48.28
N ASN A 194 -8.33 -40.64 -49.29
CA ASN A 194 -8.98 -39.94 -50.40
C ASN A 194 -9.85 -40.84 -51.30
N ASN A 195 -9.56 -42.15 -51.35
CA ASN A 195 -10.22 -43.13 -52.23
C ASN A 195 -10.88 -44.28 -51.44
N LEU A 196 -11.48 -43.98 -50.28
CA LEU A 196 -12.15 -45.00 -49.46
C LEU A 196 -13.48 -45.50 -50.06
N THR A 197 -13.89 -46.71 -49.68
CA THR A 197 -15.23 -47.27 -49.94
C THR A 197 -15.82 -47.73 -48.60
N PRO A 198 -16.90 -47.13 -48.06
CA PRO A 198 -17.54 -45.90 -48.53
C PRO A 198 -16.59 -44.69 -48.53
N CYS A 199 -16.84 -43.68 -49.38
CA CYS A 199 -16.00 -42.49 -49.51
C CYS A 199 -15.90 -41.68 -48.19
N LEU A 200 -14.90 -40.79 -48.10
CA LEU A 200 -14.60 -40.03 -46.87
C LEU A 200 -15.81 -39.23 -46.37
N TRP A 201 -16.57 -38.62 -47.28
CA TRP A 201 -17.80 -37.87 -46.95
C TRP A 201 -18.83 -38.75 -46.24
N GLU A 202 -19.18 -39.89 -46.83
CA GLU A 202 -20.18 -40.82 -46.27
C GLU A 202 -19.71 -41.41 -44.92
N ARG A 203 -18.40 -41.66 -44.75
CA ARG A 203 -17.85 -42.11 -43.45
C ARG A 203 -17.93 -41.05 -42.35
N LEU A 204 -17.81 -39.78 -42.69
CA LEU A 204 -17.92 -38.67 -41.74
C LEU A 204 -19.38 -38.37 -41.37
N MET A 205 -20.29 -38.47 -42.34
CA MET A 205 -21.72 -38.21 -42.14
C MET A 205 -22.43 -39.36 -41.43
N ASP A 206 -22.23 -40.61 -41.90
CA ASP A 206 -23.04 -41.75 -41.48
C ASP A 206 -22.22 -42.85 -40.76
N GLY A 207 -20.89 -42.80 -40.88
CA GLY A 207 -20.01 -43.86 -40.35
C GLY A 207 -19.87 -43.88 -38.82
N GLY A 208 -20.20 -42.79 -38.13
CA GLY A 208 -20.14 -42.73 -36.66
C GLY A 208 -18.74 -42.95 -36.05
N TYR A 209 -17.68 -42.85 -36.85
CA TYR A 209 -16.31 -43.16 -36.43
C TYR A 209 -15.71 -42.09 -35.52
N ILE A 210 -16.17 -40.84 -35.65
CA ILE A 210 -15.69 -39.71 -34.85
C ILE A 210 -16.81 -39.26 -33.93
N LYS A 211 -16.62 -39.48 -32.63
CA LYS A 211 -17.59 -39.15 -31.59
C LYS A 211 -16.99 -38.21 -30.56
N PHE A 212 -17.84 -37.52 -29.84
CA PHE A 212 -17.48 -36.72 -28.66
C PHE A 212 -18.69 -36.65 -27.73
N TYR A 213 -18.44 -36.38 -26.46
CA TYR A 213 -19.49 -36.23 -25.46
C TYR A 213 -20.01 -34.79 -25.46
N THR A 214 -21.29 -34.60 -25.68
CA THR A 214 -21.96 -33.30 -25.48
C THR A 214 -22.56 -33.21 -24.09
N LEU A 215 -22.27 -32.10 -23.42
CA LEU A 215 -22.81 -31.77 -22.11
C LEU A 215 -23.55 -30.44 -22.23
N SER A 216 -24.88 -30.51 -22.05
CA SER A 216 -25.74 -29.33 -22.00
C SER A 216 -25.63 -28.68 -20.63
N LEU A 217 -25.36 -27.38 -20.60
CA LEU A 217 -25.24 -26.58 -19.37
C LEU A 217 -26.51 -25.75 -19.11
N GLU A 218 -27.68 -26.18 -19.58
CA GLU A 218 -28.95 -25.45 -19.37
C GLU A 218 -29.26 -25.18 -17.88
N ASP A 219 -28.78 -26.03 -16.97
CA ASP A 219 -28.95 -25.88 -15.51
C ASP A 219 -27.84 -25.04 -14.84
N PHE A 220 -26.73 -24.75 -15.54
CA PHE A 220 -25.64 -23.89 -15.06
C PHE A 220 -25.71 -22.57 -15.81
N GLY A 221 -26.42 -21.60 -15.25
CA GLY A 221 -26.54 -20.26 -15.83
C GLY A 221 -25.20 -19.77 -16.37
N LEU A 222 -25.13 -19.54 -17.68
CA LEU A 222 -23.97 -19.02 -18.39
C LEU A 222 -23.65 -17.61 -17.85
N THR A 223 -22.84 -17.52 -16.80
CA THR A 223 -22.29 -16.24 -16.34
C THR A 223 -21.00 -15.96 -17.11
N ASP A 224 -20.77 -14.69 -17.45
CA ASP A 224 -19.53 -14.23 -18.09
C ASP A 224 -18.28 -14.67 -17.30
N ASP A 225 -18.42 -14.87 -15.98
CA ASP A 225 -17.40 -15.39 -15.07
C ASP A 225 -16.95 -16.82 -15.39
N LEU A 226 -17.87 -17.76 -15.67
CA LEU A 226 -17.52 -19.13 -16.02
C LEU A 226 -16.79 -19.17 -17.37
N PHE A 227 -17.24 -18.34 -18.29
CA PHE A 227 -16.62 -18.18 -19.60
C PHE A 227 -15.17 -17.70 -19.48
N ILE A 228 -14.90 -16.67 -18.64
CA ILE A 228 -13.55 -16.13 -18.40
C ILE A 228 -12.65 -17.20 -17.76
N LYS A 229 -13.13 -17.88 -16.70
CA LYS A 229 -12.37 -18.93 -16.00
C LYS A 229 -11.99 -20.09 -16.91
N MET A 230 -12.89 -20.55 -17.78
CA MET A 230 -12.65 -21.68 -18.68
C MET A 230 -11.72 -21.32 -19.86
N ASN A 231 -11.87 -20.13 -20.44
CA ASN A 231 -11.05 -19.69 -21.58
C ASN A 231 -9.66 -19.17 -21.20
N ALA A 232 -9.34 -19.07 -19.91
CA ALA A 232 -7.98 -18.85 -19.41
C ALA A 232 -7.12 -20.12 -19.46
N ARG A 233 -7.71 -21.31 -19.24
CA ARG A 233 -6.98 -22.58 -19.23
C ARG A 233 -6.49 -22.96 -20.64
N GLY A 234 -5.25 -23.46 -20.74
CA GLY A 234 -4.63 -23.88 -22.01
C GLY A 234 -3.82 -22.82 -22.77
N LYS A 235 -3.21 -21.84 -22.10
CA LYS A 235 -2.05 -21.07 -22.63
C LYS A 235 -0.75 -21.66 -22.07
N LYS A 236 0.42 -21.21 -22.56
CA LYS A 236 1.74 -21.56 -21.96
C LYS A 236 1.68 -21.40 -20.44
N LEU A 237 2.33 -22.31 -19.69
CA LEU A 237 2.41 -22.27 -18.22
C LEU A 237 2.66 -20.82 -17.77
N THR A 238 1.71 -20.23 -17.04
CA THR A 238 1.92 -18.92 -16.44
C THR A 238 3.00 -19.04 -15.35
N PRO A 239 3.69 -17.94 -14.97
CA PRO A 239 4.59 -17.98 -13.81
C PRO A 239 3.91 -18.55 -12.56
N PHE A 240 2.61 -18.31 -12.39
CA PHE A 240 1.82 -18.89 -11.31
C PHE A 240 1.64 -20.41 -11.45
N GLU A 241 1.39 -20.94 -12.64
CA GLU A 241 1.32 -22.39 -12.85
C GLU A 241 2.67 -23.09 -12.60
N ILE A 242 3.80 -22.43 -12.92
CA ILE A 242 5.14 -22.93 -12.56
C ILE A 242 5.31 -22.90 -11.03
N PHE A 243 4.97 -21.78 -10.39
CA PHE A 243 4.99 -21.63 -8.93
C PHE A 243 4.15 -22.72 -8.23
N LYS A 244 2.93 -22.94 -8.71
CA LYS A 244 2.02 -23.98 -8.22
C LYS A 244 2.63 -25.37 -8.41
N SER A 245 3.16 -25.69 -9.58
CA SER A 245 3.75 -27.00 -9.85
C SER A 245 4.94 -27.29 -8.92
N ASN A 246 5.80 -26.31 -8.67
CA ASN A 246 6.93 -26.46 -7.75
C ASN A 246 6.43 -26.68 -6.32
N MET A 247 5.49 -25.85 -5.86
CA MET A 247 4.88 -25.97 -4.54
C MET A 247 4.22 -27.34 -4.33
N MET A 248 3.48 -27.86 -5.33
CA MET A 248 2.86 -29.19 -5.25
C MET A 248 3.90 -30.31 -5.18
N ALA A 249 5.07 -30.16 -5.82
CA ALA A 249 6.15 -31.14 -5.75
C ALA A 249 6.81 -31.16 -4.38
N ASP A 250 7.04 -29.99 -3.77
CA ASP A 250 7.60 -29.88 -2.43
C ASP A 250 6.66 -30.49 -1.37
N ILE A 251 5.35 -30.22 -1.46
CA ILE A 251 4.37 -30.81 -0.53
C ILE A 251 4.28 -32.34 -0.72
N ASP A 252 4.33 -32.84 -1.96
CA ASP A 252 4.33 -34.29 -2.25
C ASP A 252 5.52 -35.02 -1.62
N ALA A 253 6.68 -34.35 -1.54
CA ALA A 253 7.86 -34.89 -0.90
C ALA A 253 7.74 -34.99 0.64
N VAL A 254 6.89 -34.16 1.24
CA VAL A 254 6.61 -34.16 2.69
C VAL A 254 5.49 -35.13 3.06
N ASP A 255 4.31 -34.96 2.47
CA ASP A 255 3.11 -35.74 2.80
C ASP A 255 2.12 -35.72 1.62
N LYS A 256 1.90 -36.89 1.02
CA LYS A 256 1.05 -37.07 -0.15
C LYS A 256 -0.43 -36.78 0.14
N GLU A 257 -0.91 -37.07 1.35
CA GLU A 257 -2.30 -36.79 1.72
C GLU A 257 -2.51 -35.28 1.90
N LEU A 258 -1.55 -34.60 2.52
CA LEU A 258 -1.60 -33.14 2.64
C LEU A 258 -1.54 -32.44 1.28
N LYS A 259 -0.78 -32.95 0.32
CA LYS A 259 -0.78 -32.44 -1.06
C LYS A 259 -2.18 -32.48 -1.68
N ASP A 260 -2.88 -33.60 -1.55
CA ASP A 260 -4.22 -33.75 -2.13
C ASP A 260 -5.22 -32.77 -1.49
N ILE A 261 -5.13 -32.58 -0.16
CA ILE A 261 -5.94 -31.60 0.57
C ILE A 261 -5.60 -30.18 0.14
N PHE A 262 -4.32 -29.82 0.09
CA PHE A 262 -3.83 -28.49 -0.27
C PHE A 262 -4.24 -28.15 -1.70
N SER A 263 -3.96 -29.04 -2.66
CA SER A 263 -4.30 -28.83 -4.07
C SER A 263 -5.80 -28.65 -4.26
N LYS A 264 -6.61 -29.46 -3.59
CA LYS A 264 -8.07 -29.35 -3.65
C LYS A 264 -8.53 -27.99 -3.14
N LYS A 265 -8.10 -27.58 -1.95
CA LYS A 265 -8.50 -26.31 -1.33
C LYS A 265 -8.03 -25.09 -2.11
N MET A 266 -6.80 -25.13 -2.63
CA MET A 266 -6.25 -24.10 -3.51
C MET A 266 -7.11 -23.90 -4.76
N ASP A 267 -7.51 -24.99 -5.42
CA ASP A 267 -8.26 -24.93 -6.68
C ASP A 267 -9.77 -24.69 -6.53
N THR A 268 -10.30 -24.79 -5.29
CA THR A 268 -11.74 -24.60 -5.04
C THR A 268 -12.04 -23.43 -4.12
N GLU A 269 -11.53 -23.43 -2.90
CA GLU A 269 -11.95 -22.49 -1.84
C GLU A 269 -11.12 -21.20 -1.92
N TRP A 270 -9.80 -21.32 -1.86
CA TRP A 270 -8.92 -20.16 -1.67
C TRP A 270 -8.86 -19.24 -2.90
N ILE A 271 -9.09 -19.79 -4.09
CA ILE A 271 -9.17 -19.00 -5.33
C ILE A 271 -10.37 -18.04 -5.33
N ASP A 272 -11.46 -18.34 -4.60
CA ASP A 272 -12.62 -17.45 -4.49
C ASP A 272 -12.23 -16.12 -3.84
N ILE A 273 -11.36 -16.16 -2.82
CA ILE A 273 -10.84 -14.97 -2.16
C ILE A 273 -10.22 -14.05 -3.21
N ILE A 274 -9.33 -14.59 -4.04
CA ILE A 274 -8.64 -13.80 -5.05
C ILE A 274 -9.61 -13.29 -6.10
N TRP A 275 -10.56 -14.12 -6.53
CA TRP A 275 -11.52 -13.78 -7.57
C TRP A 275 -12.40 -12.60 -7.17
N ASP A 276 -12.88 -12.56 -5.92
CA ASP A 276 -13.79 -11.52 -5.45
C ASP A 276 -13.10 -10.17 -5.22
N TYR A 277 -11.79 -10.18 -4.96
CA TYR A 277 -10.96 -8.97 -4.84
C TYR A 277 -10.19 -8.64 -6.13
N THR A 278 -10.48 -9.32 -7.24
CA THR A 278 -9.94 -8.96 -8.57
C THR A 278 -10.96 -8.10 -9.30
N ASP A 279 -10.53 -6.96 -9.85
CA ASP A 279 -11.42 -6.12 -10.63
C ASP A 279 -11.75 -6.82 -11.96
N LYS A 280 -13.04 -7.01 -12.21
CA LYS A 280 -13.57 -7.79 -13.35
C LYS A 280 -13.98 -6.88 -14.53
N THR A 281 -13.73 -5.58 -14.45
CA THR A 281 -14.10 -4.63 -15.51
C THR A 281 -13.33 -4.90 -16.80
N LEU A 282 -14.08 -5.03 -17.90
CA LEU A 282 -13.55 -5.15 -19.25
C LEU A 282 -13.66 -3.79 -19.95
N GLU A 283 -12.52 -3.24 -20.37
CA GLU A 283 -12.45 -1.98 -21.12
C GLU A 283 -11.69 -2.21 -22.44
N ASN A 284 -11.74 -1.25 -23.38
CA ASN A 284 -11.07 -1.37 -24.69
C ASN A 284 -9.55 -1.68 -24.62
N LYS A 285 -8.91 -1.49 -23.44
CA LYS A 285 -7.50 -1.80 -23.17
C LYS A 285 -7.28 -3.03 -22.27
N ARG A 286 -8.33 -3.56 -21.62
CA ARG A 286 -8.24 -4.61 -20.61
C ARG A 286 -9.06 -5.82 -21.06
N VAL A 287 -8.36 -6.89 -21.43
CA VAL A 287 -8.96 -8.14 -21.90
C VAL A 287 -9.05 -9.15 -20.76
N SER A 288 -9.83 -10.23 -20.95
CA SER A 288 -9.98 -11.31 -19.96
C SER A 288 -8.65 -11.91 -19.48
N LEU A 289 -7.62 -11.90 -20.33
CA LEU A 289 -6.28 -12.34 -19.95
C LEU A 289 -5.65 -11.47 -18.86
N ASP A 290 -5.89 -10.16 -18.90
CA ASP A 290 -5.32 -9.23 -17.92
C ASP A 290 -5.95 -9.45 -16.55
N ILE A 291 -7.25 -9.77 -16.51
CA ILE A 291 -7.98 -10.13 -15.29
C ILE A 291 -7.41 -11.43 -14.69
N THR A 292 -7.18 -12.46 -15.52
CA THR A 292 -6.56 -13.71 -15.03
C THR A 292 -5.12 -13.48 -14.56
N GLN A 293 -4.33 -12.68 -15.27
CA GLN A 293 -2.95 -12.37 -14.87
C GLN A 293 -2.91 -11.59 -13.56
N GLU A 294 -3.85 -10.67 -13.35
CA GLU A 294 -3.99 -9.95 -12.09
C GLU A 294 -4.38 -10.90 -10.94
N ALA A 295 -5.35 -11.79 -11.16
CA ALA A 295 -5.72 -12.80 -10.19
C ALA A 295 -4.53 -13.71 -9.83
N ASP A 296 -3.84 -14.26 -10.83
CA ASP A 296 -2.63 -15.07 -10.64
C ASP A 296 -1.57 -14.32 -9.82
N LYS A 297 -1.33 -13.03 -10.14
CA LYS A 297 -0.38 -12.19 -9.41
C LYS A 297 -0.82 -11.99 -7.96
N LYS A 298 -2.07 -11.60 -7.73
CA LYS A 298 -2.65 -11.42 -6.38
C LYS A 298 -2.51 -12.70 -5.56
N TYR A 299 -2.75 -13.84 -6.19
CA TYR A 299 -2.65 -15.13 -5.51
C TYR A 299 -1.21 -15.47 -5.13
N SER A 300 -0.26 -15.33 -6.06
CA SER A 300 1.18 -15.46 -5.77
C SER A 300 1.62 -14.54 -4.63
N THR A 301 1.20 -13.27 -4.66
CA THR A 301 1.56 -12.29 -3.63
C THR A 301 0.99 -12.67 -2.26
N LEU A 302 -0.26 -13.14 -2.20
CA LEU A 302 -0.84 -13.62 -0.95
C LEU A 302 -0.09 -14.83 -0.40
N PHE A 303 0.25 -15.82 -1.25
CA PHE A 303 1.07 -16.96 -0.82
C PHE A 303 2.43 -16.52 -0.29
N ASN A 304 3.13 -15.61 -0.98
CA ASN A 304 4.42 -15.10 -0.54
C ASN A 304 4.34 -14.41 0.82
N ASN A 305 3.30 -13.62 1.07
CA ASN A 305 3.06 -13.00 2.37
C ASN A 305 2.76 -14.03 3.47
N VAL A 306 1.99 -15.09 3.16
CA VAL A 306 1.73 -16.20 4.11
C VAL A 306 2.99 -17.01 4.38
N PHE A 307 3.81 -17.30 3.37
CA PHE A 307 5.12 -17.96 3.56
C PHE A 307 6.07 -17.11 4.38
N ARG A 308 6.10 -15.80 4.12
CA ARG A 308 6.89 -14.86 4.91
C ARG A 308 6.42 -14.84 6.37
N LEU A 309 5.11 -14.79 6.60
CA LEU A 309 4.53 -14.91 7.94
C LEU A 309 4.98 -16.22 8.63
N GLU A 310 4.80 -17.36 7.99
CA GLU A 310 5.18 -18.67 8.55
C GLU A 310 6.68 -18.77 8.83
N PHE A 311 7.51 -18.24 7.94
CA PHE A 311 8.96 -18.21 8.11
C PHE A 311 9.39 -17.48 9.39
N TYR A 312 8.82 -16.30 9.65
CA TYR A 312 9.15 -15.52 10.85
C TYR A 312 8.43 -16.03 12.10
N ARG A 313 7.17 -16.50 11.99
CA ARG A 313 6.41 -17.08 13.10
C ARG A 313 7.09 -18.32 13.67
N ARG A 314 7.65 -19.18 12.81
CA ARG A 314 8.41 -20.38 13.18
C ARG A 314 9.89 -20.08 13.47
N ASN A 315 10.29 -18.82 13.39
CA ASN A 315 11.65 -18.34 13.60
C ASN A 315 12.71 -19.13 12.80
N LEU A 316 12.44 -19.42 11.52
CA LEU A 316 13.34 -20.25 10.70
C LEU A 316 14.74 -19.63 10.50
N LEU A 317 14.90 -18.32 10.74
CA LEU A 317 16.19 -17.64 10.81
C LEU A 317 17.12 -18.28 11.86
N SER A 318 16.61 -18.57 13.06
CA SER A 318 17.42 -19.20 14.11
C SER A 318 17.77 -20.65 13.79
N LEU A 319 17.06 -21.27 12.84
CA LEU A 319 17.33 -22.60 12.33
C LEU A 319 18.29 -22.61 11.11
N GLY A 320 18.89 -21.46 10.78
CA GLY A 320 19.90 -21.33 9.73
C GLY A 320 19.36 -21.05 8.33
N GLN A 321 18.05 -20.86 8.17
CA GLN A 321 17.45 -20.48 6.90
C GLN A 321 17.64 -18.99 6.63
N LYS A 322 17.98 -18.62 5.39
CA LYS A 322 18.33 -17.22 5.05
C LYS A 322 17.14 -16.41 4.55
N GLU A 323 16.19 -17.05 3.86
CA GLU A 323 15.11 -16.36 3.15
C GLU A 323 13.80 -17.18 3.19
N PRO A 324 12.64 -16.51 3.13
CA PRO A 324 11.32 -17.14 3.10
C PRO A 324 11.02 -17.75 1.72
N THR A 325 11.70 -18.85 1.38
CA THR A 325 11.49 -19.59 0.12
C THR A 325 10.54 -20.77 0.30
N ILE A 326 9.81 -21.15 -0.74
CA ILE A 326 8.86 -22.29 -0.72
C ILE A 326 9.49 -23.53 -0.08
N ASN A 327 10.69 -23.89 -0.53
CA ASN A 327 11.43 -25.06 -0.05
C ASN A 327 11.73 -25.00 1.46
N ASN A 328 11.93 -23.80 2.02
CA ASN A 328 12.21 -23.61 3.44
C ASN A 328 10.93 -23.64 4.29
N ILE A 329 9.81 -23.16 3.76
CA ILE A 329 8.54 -23.14 4.49
C ILE A 329 7.87 -24.51 4.43
N LEU A 330 7.85 -25.14 3.26
CA LEU A 330 7.18 -26.42 3.00
C LEU A 330 8.13 -27.61 3.12
N SER A 331 9.20 -27.48 3.93
CA SER A 331 10.18 -28.56 4.17
C SER A 331 9.66 -29.67 5.08
N ASP A 332 8.58 -29.42 5.82
CA ASP A 332 8.06 -30.29 6.85
C ASP A 332 6.54 -30.15 7.01
N LYS A 333 5.95 -31.11 7.72
CA LYS A 333 4.50 -31.23 7.89
C LYS A 333 3.87 -30.01 8.59
N GLU A 334 4.55 -29.48 9.60
CA GLU A 334 4.05 -28.32 10.38
C GLU A 334 3.95 -27.08 9.48
N GLY A 335 4.93 -26.86 8.61
CA GLY A 335 4.90 -25.74 7.65
C GLY A 335 3.75 -25.83 6.66
N VAL A 336 3.49 -27.02 6.10
CA VAL A 336 2.36 -27.25 5.19
C VAL A 336 1.02 -27.01 5.90
N GLU A 337 0.86 -27.58 7.10
CA GLU A 337 -0.35 -27.42 7.92
C GLU A 337 -0.57 -25.96 8.33
N GLY A 338 0.49 -25.23 8.69
CA GLY A 338 0.43 -23.80 9.02
C GLY A 338 -0.09 -22.95 7.86
N VAL A 339 0.41 -23.18 6.64
CA VAL A 339 -0.09 -22.48 5.44
C VAL A 339 -1.56 -22.81 5.17
N ILE A 340 -1.94 -24.09 5.23
CA ILE A 340 -3.33 -24.53 5.06
C ILE A 340 -4.24 -23.83 6.07
N ASP A 341 -3.83 -23.75 7.34
CA ASP A 341 -4.60 -23.17 8.42
C ASP A 341 -4.82 -21.65 8.25
N VAL A 342 -3.78 -20.91 7.86
CA VAL A 342 -3.89 -19.47 7.55
C VAL A 342 -4.89 -19.27 6.41
N PHE A 343 -4.74 -19.97 5.28
CA PHE A 343 -5.65 -19.79 4.14
C PHE A 343 -7.09 -20.25 4.43
N ASN A 344 -7.30 -21.31 5.21
CA ASN A 344 -8.63 -21.71 5.64
C ASN A 344 -9.29 -20.63 6.52
N THR A 345 -8.51 -19.99 7.40
CA THR A 345 -9.00 -18.90 8.23
C THR A 345 -9.35 -17.67 7.39
N LEU A 346 -8.50 -17.29 6.43
CA LEU A 346 -8.78 -16.21 5.48
C LEU A 346 -10.05 -16.49 4.65
N TYR A 347 -10.24 -17.74 4.21
CA TYR A 347 -11.44 -18.13 3.47
C TYR A 347 -12.71 -17.99 4.32
N LYS A 348 -12.67 -18.41 5.59
CA LYS A 348 -13.78 -18.20 6.53
C LYS A 348 -14.08 -16.71 6.71
N ILE A 349 -13.06 -15.89 7.00
CA ILE A 349 -13.22 -14.42 7.12
C ILE A 349 -13.89 -13.87 5.87
N HIS A 350 -13.39 -14.24 4.68
CA HIS A 350 -13.92 -13.77 3.40
C HIS A 350 -15.39 -14.13 3.21
N LYS A 351 -15.81 -15.37 3.53
CA LYS A 351 -17.19 -15.83 3.32
C LYS A 351 -18.17 -15.34 4.39
N ASP A 352 -17.76 -15.31 5.65
CA ASP A 352 -18.67 -15.04 6.78
C ASP A 352 -18.87 -13.53 7.02
N GLU A 353 -17.80 -12.73 6.88
CA GLU A 353 -17.82 -11.31 7.23
C GLU A 353 -17.35 -10.40 6.09
N GLY A 354 -16.30 -10.79 5.36
CA GLY A 354 -15.60 -9.97 4.37
C GLY A 354 -14.45 -9.16 4.98
N PHE A 355 -13.35 -9.01 4.24
CA PHE A 355 -12.12 -8.39 4.75
C PHE A 355 -12.30 -6.92 5.15
N ASP A 356 -12.94 -6.13 4.30
CA ASP A 356 -13.11 -4.70 4.58
C ASP A 356 -14.10 -4.48 5.72
N LYS A 357 -15.16 -5.29 5.80
CA LYS A 357 -16.13 -5.21 6.90
C LYS A 357 -15.45 -5.53 8.23
N LEU A 358 -14.67 -6.62 8.30
CA LEU A 358 -13.89 -6.98 9.49
C LEU A 358 -12.86 -5.89 9.84
N TRP A 359 -12.17 -5.34 8.83
CA TRP A 359 -11.15 -4.31 9.04
C TRP A 359 -11.75 -3.01 9.59
N PHE A 360 -12.75 -2.45 8.90
CA PHE A 360 -13.35 -1.17 9.28
C PHE A 360 -14.27 -1.25 10.49
N LYS A 361 -14.58 -2.46 10.97
CA LYS A 361 -15.17 -2.68 12.29
C LYS A 361 -14.26 -2.19 13.41
N TYR A 362 -12.94 -2.38 13.27
CA TYR A 362 -11.96 -2.01 14.30
C TYR A 362 -11.18 -0.75 13.95
N PHE A 363 -10.85 -0.54 12.68
CA PHE A 363 -9.91 0.48 12.23
C PHE A 363 -10.54 1.58 11.39
N TYR A 364 -9.91 2.76 11.39
CA TYR A 364 -10.28 3.84 10.47
C TYR A 364 -9.11 4.74 10.10
N PHE A 365 -9.31 5.52 9.04
CA PHE A 365 -8.40 6.57 8.60
C PHE A 365 -9.10 7.93 8.73
N SER A 366 -8.36 8.95 9.12
CA SER A 366 -8.85 10.33 9.21
C SER A 366 -7.72 11.31 8.99
N ASP A 367 -8.05 12.47 8.44
CA ASP A 367 -7.16 13.63 8.29
C ASP A 367 -7.35 14.66 9.42
N SER A 368 -8.37 14.49 10.29
CA SER A 368 -8.58 15.34 11.48
C SER A 368 -7.42 15.24 12.47
N VAL A 369 -7.20 16.28 13.27
CA VAL A 369 -6.24 16.25 14.38
C VAL A 369 -6.80 15.43 15.52
N VAL A 370 -8.07 15.68 15.89
CA VAL A 370 -8.74 14.99 16.99
C VAL A 370 -9.13 13.56 16.63
N GLY A 371 -9.18 12.71 17.65
CA GLY A 371 -9.61 11.32 17.51
C GLY A 371 -11.12 11.15 17.69
N ARG A 372 -11.67 10.04 17.17
CA ARG A 372 -13.05 9.62 17.50
C ARG A 372 -13.05 8.42 18.44
N ASP A 373 -14.16 8.22 19.13
CA ASP A 373 -14.39 7.07 20.00
C ASP A 373 -14.60 5.75 19.23
N GLY A 374 -14.55 4.64 19.94
CA GLY A 374 -15.11 3.37 19.50
C GLY A 374 -14.28 2.57 18.49
N SER A 375 -13.36 3.19 17.75
CA SER A 375 -12.50 2.54 16.75
C SER A 375 -11.06 3.05 16.82
N ILE A 376 -10.12 2.29 16.27
CA ILE A 376 -8.68 2.52 16.33
C ILE A 376 -8.25 3.29 15.07
N ARG A 377 -7.60 4.44 15.24
CA ARG A 377 -7.11 5.23 14.12
C ARG A 377 -5.80 4.66 13.63
N LEU A 378 -5.67 4.51 12.31
CA LEU A 378 -4.40 4.22 11.67
C LEU A 378 -3.76 5.51 11.18
N PHE A 379 -2.55 5.80 11.64
CA PHE A 379 -1.75 6.97 11.22
C PHE A 379 -1.02 6.76 9.88
N TRP A 380 -1.58 5.93 9.00
CA TRP A 380 -0.97 5.62 7.71
C TRP A 380 -1.34 6.69 6.66
N THR A 381 -0.32 7.25 6.00
CA THR A 381 -0.51 8.39 5.09
C THR A 381 -0.74 8.00 3.64
N ARG A 382 -0.32 6.80 3.20
CA ARG A 382 -0.35 6.40 1.77
C ARG A 382 -1.26 5.23 1.42
N LYS A 383 -1.55 4.33 2.37
CA LYS A 383 -2.35 3.12 2.14
C LYS A 383 -3.59 3.16 3.04
N ARG A 384 -4.78 3.23 2.45
CA ARG A 384 -6.07 3.26 3.16
C ARG A 384 -6.93 2.02 2.86
N SER A 385 -6.28 0.85 2.78
CA SER A 385 -6.89 -0.45 2.51
C SER A 385 -6.74 -1.40 3.70
N SER A 386 -7.56 -2.45 3.75
CA SER A 386 -7.40 -3.51 4.74
C SER A 386 -6.09 -4.27 4.52
N VAL A 387 -5.48 -4.80 5.59
CA VAL A 387 -4.22 -5.57 5.47
C VAL A 387 -4.38 -6.82 4.61
N PHE A 388 -5.59 -7.37 4.52
CA PHE A 388 -5.89 -8.51 3.65
C PHE A 388 -5.81 -8.12 2.18
N GLU A 389 -6.36 -6.95 1.81
CA GLU A 389 -6.21 -6.42 0.45
C GLU A 389 -4.75 -6.10 0.15
N LEU A 390 -4.05 -5.44 1.08
CA LEU A 390 -2.62 -5.14 0.94
C LEU A 390 -1.78 -6.40 0.72
N ALA A 391 -2.14 -7.51 1.38
CA ALA A 391 -1.47 -8.80 1.25
C ALA A 391 -1.61 -9.43 -0.14
N MET A 392 -2.59 -8.98 -0.94
CA MET A 392 -2.77 -9.38 -2.33
C MET A 392 -2.09 -8.39 -3.31
N LEU A 393 -1.85 -7.15 -2.89
CA LEU A 393 -1.32 -6.09 -3.77
C LEU A 393 0.21 -5.99 -3.77
N GLY A 394 0.87 -6.35 -2.68
CA GLY A 394 2.33 -6.35 -2.58
C GLY A 394 2.83 -6.98 -1.27
N ASP A 395 4.15 -6.90 -1.07
CA ASP A 395 4.76 -7.39 0.17
C ASP A 395 4.32 -6.54 1.36
N LEU A 396 3.88 -7.20 2.43
CA LEU A 396 3.49 -6.53 3.66
C LEU A 396 4.72 -5.96 4.37
N THR A 397 4.64 -4.71 4.83
CA THR A 397 5.59 -4.15 5.79
C THR A 397 5.52 -4.88 7.13
N VAL A 398 6.47 -4.62 8.03
CA VAL A 398 6.47 -5.21 9.38
C VAL A 398 5.16 -4.89 10.15
N PRO A 399 4.68 -3.64 10.21
CA PRO A 399 3.40 -3.34 10.85
C PRO A 399 2.23 -4.07 10.20
N GLU A 400 2.14 -4.04 8.87
CA GLU A 400 1.05 -4.69 8.13
C GLU A 400 1.04 -6.22 8.36
N THR A 401 2.22 -6.85 8.47
CA THR A 401 2.35 -8.28 8.79
C THR A 401 1.85 -8.60 10.21
N VAL A 402 2.17 -7.74 11.18
CA VAL A 402 1.70 -7.88 12.56
C VAL A 402 0.18 -7.74 12.65
N TYR A 403 -0.42 -6.77 11.98
CA TYR A 403 -1.89 -6.63 11.94
C TYR A 403 -2.57 -7.80 11.22
N PHE A 404 -2.00 -8.27 10.10
CA PHE A 404 -2.49 -9.45 9.39
C PHE A 404 -2.49 -10.68 10.30
N TYR A 405 -1.39 -10.92 11.01
CA TYR A 405 -1.26 -12.04 11.95
C TYR A 405 -2.21 -11.92 13.15
N ALA A 406 -2.34 -10.73 13.73
CA ALA A 406 -3.22 -10.48 14.87
C ALA A 406 -4.69 -10.77 14.52
N LEU A 407 -5.17 -10.29 13.38
CA LEU A 407 -6.54 -10.55 12.93
C LEU A 407 -6.78 -12.03 12.60
N TYR A 408 -5.80 -12.69 11.97
CA TYR A 408 -5.85 -14.13 11.74
C TYR A 408 -6.00 -14.90 13.07
N LEU A 409 -5.17 -14.60 14.07
CA LEU A 409 -5.22 -15.28 15.37
C LEU A 409 -6.53 -15.04 16.13
N LEU A 410 -6.99 -13.78 16.18
CA LEU A 410 -8.24 -13.41 16.86
C LEU A 410 -9.44 -14.12 16.22
N TYR A 411 -9.52 -14.11 14.88
CA TYR A 411 -10.59 -14.79 14.17
C TYR A 411 -10.52 -16.31 14.36
N LYS A 412 -9.32 -16.90 14.29
CA LYS A 412 -9.10 -18.33 14.50
C LYS A 412 -9.51 -18.79 15.90
N LYS A 413 -9.25 -17.97 16.92
CA LYS A 413 -9.61 -18.24 18.33
C LYS A 413 -11.09 -17.94 18.63
N GLU A 414 -11.84 -17.39 17.66
CA GLU A 414 -13.24 -16.98 17.82
C GLU A 414 -13.44 -16.04 19.02
N THR A 415 -12.50 -15.12 19.24
CA THR A 415 -12.54 -14.19 20.37
C THR A 415 -13.71 -13.23 20.28
N SER A 416 -14.26 -12.84 21.44
CA SER A 416 -15.32 -11.82 21.48
C SER A 416 -14.87 -10.51 20.84
N GLU A 417 -15.83 -9.72 20.35
CA GLU A 417 -15.54 -8.42 19.74
C GLU A 417 -14.83 -7.46 20.70
N LYS A 418 -15.20 -7.48 21.98
CA LYS A 418 -14.58 -6.66 23.03
C LYS A 418 -13.11 -7.02 23.22
N VAL A 419 -12.80 -8.31 23.33
CA VAL A 419 -11.41 -8.80 23.48
C VAL A 419 -10.60 -8.48 22.22
N SER A 420 -11.18 -8.74 21.04
CA SER A 420 -10.54 -8.43 19.75
C SER A 420 -10.17 -6.96 19.64
N LYS A 421 -11.11 -6.05 19.96
CA LYS A 421 -10.86 -4.61 19.97
C LYS A 421 -9.74 -4.23 20.96
N LYS A 422 -9.77 -4.78 22.17
CA LYS A 422 -8.75 -4.52 23.20
C LYS A 422 -7.36 -4.97 22.74
N CYS A 423 -7.20 -6.21 22.28
CA CYS A 423 -5.92 -6.72 21.80
C CYS A 423 -5.41 -5.94 20.57
N LEU A 424 -6.27 -5.65 19.59
CA LEU A 424 -5.88 -4.86 18.42
C LEU A 424 -5.46 -3.43 18.79
N ARG A 425 -6.12 -2.80 19.76
CA ARG A 425 -5.75 -1.48 20.28
C ARG A 425 -4.36 -1.51 20.91
N ILE A 426 -4.10 -2.46 21.80
CA ILE A 426 -2.78 -2.65 22.43
C ILE A 426 -1.70 -2.88 21.37
N ILE A 427 -1.90 -3.85 20.47
CA ILE A 427 -0.94 -4.17 19.39
C ILE A 427 -0.71 -2.94 18.50
N HIS A 428 -1.76 -2.19 18.20
CA HIS A 428 -1.66 -0.96 17.43
C HIS A 428 -0.80 0.10 18.13
N ASN A 429 -1.05 0.35 19.41
CA ASN A 429 -0.30 1.33 20.20
C ASN A 429 1.19 0.98 20.29
N LEU A 430 1.49 -0.30 20.55
CA LEU A 430 2.85 -0.82 20.60
C LEU A 430 3.56 -0.69 19.24
N MET A 431 2.89 -1.09 18.15
CA MET A 431 3.48 -1.01 16.82
C MET A 431 3.70 0.43 16.36
N THR A 432 2.77 1.34 16.65
CA THR A 432 2.91 2.78 16.37
C THR A 432 4.12 3.37 17.09
N SER A 433 4.35 2.97 18.35
CA SER A 433 5.56 3.35 19.11
C SER A 433 6.85 2.89 18.41
N ASN A 434 6.93 1.61 18.02
CA ASN A 434 8.09 1.07 17.32
C ASN A 434 8.34 1.72 15.94
N VAL A 435 7.28 2.04 15.19
CA VAL A 435 7.40 2.78 13.92
C VAL A 435 7.97 4.18 14.17
N ARG A 436 7.47 4.89 15.19
CA ARG A 436 7.93 6.24 15.56
C ARG A 436 9.41 6.29 15.92
N VAL A 437 9.92 5.29 16.64
CA VAL A 437 11.35 5.20 16.99
C VAL A 437 12.21 4.51 15.92
N VAL A 438 11.65 4.26 14.72
CA VAL A 438 12.35 3.64 13.58
C VAL A 438 12.91 2.25 13.91
N ASP A 439 12.16 1.47 14.70
CA ASP A 439 12.56 0.16 15.21
C ASP A 439 11.60 -0.98 14.82
N ALA A 440 10.66 -0.71 13.90
CA ALA A 440 9.83 -1.73 13.25
C ALA A 440 10.60 -2.46 12.13
N ARG A 441 11.71 -3.11 12.49
CA ARG A 441 12.66 -3.74 11.55
C ARG A 441 12.34 -5.22 11.32
N THR A 442 12.65 -5.73 10.14
CA THR A 442 12.33 -7.11 9.73
C THR A 442 13.04 -8.18 10.57
N ASP A 443 14.24 -7.90 11.07
CA ASP A 443 14.99 -8.81 11.97
C ASP A 443 14.30 -9.03 13.32
N LYS A 444 13.43 -8.10 13.74
CA LYS A 444 12.63 -8.21 14.97
C LYS A 444 11.25 -8.87 14.76
N LEU A 445 10.87 -9.16 13.52
CA LEU A 445 9.55 -9.70 13.19
C LEU A 445 9.23 -11.02 13.92
N PRO A 446 10.13 -12.00 14.08
CA PRO A 446 9.85 -13.18 14.90
C PRO A 446 9.37 -12.82 16.31
N SER A 447 10.11 -11.96 17.01
CA SER A 447 9.78 -11.53 18.36
C SER A 447 8.48 -10.73 18.43
N PHE A 448 8.21 -9.86 17.44
CA PHE A 448 6.91 -9.17 17.36
C PHE A 448 5.74 -10.16 17.22
N LEU A 449 5.88 -11.20 16.39
CA LEU A 449 4.83 -12.21 16.21
C LEU A 449 4.63 -13.04 17.49
N THR A 450 5.72 -13.37 18.20
CA THR A 450 5.66 -14.02 19.50
C THR A 450 4.91 -13.16 20.53
N GLU A 451 5.23 -11.87 20.62
CA GLU A 451 4.56 -10.93 21.53
C GLU A 451 3.09 -10.70 21.16
N VAL A 452 2.74 -10.64 19.87
CA VAL A 452 1.34 -10.55 19.41
C VAL A 452 0.54 -11.78 19.85
N LYS A 453 1.12 -12.97 19.70
CA LYS A 453 0.50 -14.21 20.18
C LYS A 453 0.31 -14.16 21.69
N TYR A 454 1.33 -13.73 22.44
CA TYR A 454 1.24 -13.55 23.89
C TYR A 454 0.08 -12.64 24.29
N ILE A 455 -0.04 -11.45 23.67
CA ILE A 455 -1.09 -10.47 23.96
C ILE A 455 -2.49 -11.05 23.71
N ILE A 456 -2.66 -11.84 22.64
CA ILE A 456 -3.94 -12.46 22.29
C ILE A 456 -4.27 -13.63 23.23
N ASP A 457 -3.26 -14.37 23.68
CA ASP A 457 -3.44 -15.48 24.61
C ASP A 457 -3.83 -15.02 26.02
N HIS A 458 -3.25 -13.92 26.48
CA HIS A 458 -3.49 -13.31 27.80
C HIS A 458 -4.56 -12.21 27.77
N GLU A 459 -5.19 -11.97 26.61
CA GLU A 459 -6.19 -10.93 26.38
C GLU A 459 -5.73 -9.51 26.81
N GLY A 460 -4.43 -9.22 26.68
CA GLY A 460 -3.83 -7.98 27.13
C GLY A 460 -2.33 -8.05 27.43
N VAL A 461 -1.88 -7.13 28.29
CA VAL A 461 -0.52 -7.10 28.85
C VAL A 461 -0.66 -7.16 30.36
N ASP A 462 -0.20 -8.26 30.94
CA ASP A 462 -0.35 -8.63 32.35
C ASP A 462 0.99 -8.66 33.11
N VAL A 463 2.11 -8.36 32.43
CA VAL A 463 3.45 -8.27 33.01
C VAL A 463 4.01 -6.87 32.81
N TYR A 464 4.45 -6.24 33.90
CA TYR A 464 5.26 -5.04 33.86
C TYR A 464 6.70 -5.42 33.56
N TYR A 465 7.28 -4.87 32.49
CA TYR A 465 8.61 -5.29 32.04
C TYR A 465 9.68 -4.32 32.57
N ASP A 466 10.62 -4.83 33.37
CA ASP A 466 11.75 -4.05 33.87
C ASP A 466 13.03 -4.90 34.02
N LYS A 467 13.95 -4.48 34.89
CA LYS A 467 15.22 -5.19 35.11
C LYS A 467 15.06 -6.40 36.04
N ASP A 468 14.05 -6.38 36.90
CA ASP A 468 13.79 -7.37 37.94
C ASP A 468 12.67 -8.34 37.51
N GLU A 469 11.76 -7.90 36.65
CA GLU A 469 10.67 -8.69 36.06
C GLU A 469 10.83 -8.81 34.54
N ALA A 470 10.91 -10.06 34.07
CA ALA A 470 11.04 -10.39 32.65
C ALA A 470 9.77 -11.04 32.10
N LEU A 471 9.52 -10.84 30.81
CA LEU A 471 8.45 -11.54 30.10
C LEU A 471 8.86 -13.00 29.90
N MET A 472 8.05 -13.93 30.39
CA MET A 472 8.27 -15.37 30.24
C MET A 472 7.34 -15.90 29.15
N ILE A 473 7.91 -16.52 28.11
CA ILE A 473 7.14 -17.13 27.02
C ILE A 473 7.64 -18.56 26.85
N ASP A 474 6.72 -19.53 26.89
CA ASP A 474 7.02 -20.96 26.79
C ASP A 474 8.10 -21.44 27.78
N GLY A 475 8.18 -20.80 28.96
CA GLY A 475 9.14 -21.12 30.02
C GLY A 475 10.52 -20.49 29.87
N GLU A 476 10.75 -19.70 28.82
CA GLU A 476 12.01 -18.99 28.57
C GLU A 476 11.89 -17.49 28.77
N VAL A 477 13.01 -16.85 29.11
CA VAL A 477 13.11 -15.38 29.24
C VAL A 477 13.05 -14.76 27.85
N HIS A 478 12.00 -13.99 27.57
CA HIS A 478 11.81 -13.30 26.31
C HIS A 478 12.24 -11.83 26.40
N LYS A 479 13.05 -11.40 25.42
CA LYS A 479 13.43 -10.00 25.28
C LYS A 479 12.43 -9.28 24.38
N LEU A 480 11.84 -8.20 24.89
CA LEU A 480 10.87 -7.40 24.13
C LEU A 480 11.45 -6.85 22.82
N ALA A 481 10.69 -7.05 21.75
CA ALA A 481 10.82 -6.35 20.49
C ALA A 481 9.99 -5.06 20.48
N PHE A 482 8.78 -5.07 21.07
CA PHE A 482 8.05 -3.84 21.33
C PHE A 482 8.81 -2.94 22.32
N THR A 483 8.68 -1.62 22.17
CA THR A 483 9.37 -0.69 23.07
C THR A 483 8.88 -0.86 24.51
N GLN A 484 9.81 -1.04 25.46
CA GLN A 484 9.49 -1.21 26.88
C GLN A 484 8.57 -0.11 27.44
N ASN A 485 8.79 1.15 27.06
CA ASN A 485 7.95 2.26 27.52
C ASN A 485 6.48 2.09 27.12
N ALA A 486 6.22 1.72 25.86
CA ALA A 486 4.85 1.51 25.38
C ALA A 486 4.25 0.23 25.98
N TRP A 487 5.04 -0.83 26.16
CA TRP A 487 4.59 -2.05 26.85
C TRP A 487 4.10 -1.75 28.26
N ASN A 488 4.90 -1.01 29.03
CA ASN A 488 4.57 -0.63 30.40
C ASN A 488 3.44 0.40 30.45
N GLU A 489 3.31 1.28 29.44
CA GLU A 489 2.15 2.16 29.30
C GLU A 489 0.86 1.35 29.16
N GLU A 490 0.82 0.34 28.28
CA GLU A 490 -0.35 -0.53 28.10
C GLU A 490 -0.65 -1.37 29.35
N TYR A 491 0.37 -1.83 30.07
CA TYR A 491 0.20 -2.46 31.39
C TYR A 491 -0.50 -1.50 32.38
N LYS A 492 0.02 -0.27 32.54
CA LYS A 492 -0.55 0.73 33.46
C LYS A 492 -2.01 1.05 33.09
N LYS A 493 -2.32 1.24 31.81
CA LYS A 493 -3.69 1.54 31.34
C LYS A 493 -4.68 0.45 31.76
N GLN A 494 -4.27 -0.82 31.72
CA GLN A 494 -5.14 -1.95 32.06
C GLN A 494 -5.30 -2.18 33.56
N ASN A 495 -4.26 -1.88 34.34
CA ASN A 495 -4.22 -2.22 35.77
C ASN A 495 -4.58 -1.06 36.69
N TYR A 496 -4.39 0.20 36.26
CA TYR A 496 -4.59 1.38 37.11
C TYR A 496 -5.86 2.17 36.78
N LEU A 497 -6.62 1.76 35.76
CA LEU A 497 -7.88 2.40 35.38
C LEU A 497 -9.03 1.40 35.47
N ASN A 498 -10.21 1.88 35.87
CA ASN A 498 -11.43 1.10 35.73
C ASN A 498 -11.82 0.97 34.24
N SER A 499 -12.75 0.07 33.93
CA SER A 499 -13.14 -0.19 32.54
C SER A 499 -13.78 1.02 31.83
N ALA A 500 -14.43 1.93 32.55
CA ALA A 500 -15.04 3.10 31.92
C ALA A 500 -13.97 4.11 31.50
N ASP A 501 -13.04 4.43 32.39
CA ASP A 501 -11.95 5.37 32.13
C ASP A 501 -11.00 4.82 31.06
N TYR A 502 -10.70 3.52 31.08
CA TYR A 502 -9.88 2.86 30.06
C TYR A 502 -10.45 2.98 28.65
N GLU A 503 -11.78 2.85 28.49
CA GLU A 503 -12.44 2.98 27.19
C GLU A 503 -12.41 4.43 26.67
N CYS A 504 -12.48 5.44 27.55
CA CYS A 504 -12.38 6.85 27.17
C CYS A 504 -11.01 7.21 26.55
N LEU A 505 -9.94 6.52 26.95
CA LEU A 505 -8.59 6.82 26.47
C LEU A 505 -8.42 6.67 24.95
N ILE A 506 -9.21 5.83 24.27
CA ILE A 506 -9.06 5.57 22.83
C ILE A 506 -9.19 6.84 21.99
N ARG A 507 -10.03 7.79 22.42
CA ARG A 507 -10.21 9.09 21.76
C ARG A 507 -8.89 9.85 21.70
N TYR A 508 -8.18 9.90 22.82
CA TYR A 508 -6.93 10.64 22.96
C TYR A 508 -5.75 9.90 22.33
N GLU A 509 -5.74 8.56 22.35
CA GLU A 509 -4.77 7.76 21.60
C GLU A 509 -4.86 7.99 20.10
N ASN A 510 -6.07 8.24 19.60
CA ASN A 510 -6.36 8.57 18.20
C ASN A 510 -5.98 10.01 17.81
N HIS A 511 -5.49 10.84 18.74
CA HIS A 511 -5.07 12.22 18.48
C HIS A 511 -3.77 12.25 17.66
N ASN A 512 -3.74 13.06 16.59
CA ASN A 512 -2.65 13.08 15.61
C ASN A 512 -1.28 13.51 16.19
N ILE A 513 -1.28 14.29 17.27
CA ILE A 513 -0.06 14.70 17.98
C ILE A 513 0.45 13.59 18.93
N LEU A 514 -0.45 12.90 19.64
CA LEU A 514 -0.09 11.93 20.68
C LEU A 514 0.24 10.55 20.10
N GLN A 515 -0.40 10.18 18.98
CA GLN A 515 -0.14 8.96 18.22
C GLN A 515 0.03 7.74 19.13
N CYS A 516 -1.06 7.35 19.79
CA CYS A 516 -1.16 6.24 20.74
C CYS A 516 -0.46 6.40 22.09
N SER A 517 0.41 7.40 22.27
CA SER A 517 1.18 7.53 23.52
C SER A 517 0.57 8.56 24.46
N LEU A 518 0.15 8.09 25.62
CA LEU A 518 -0.36 8.87 26.74
C LEU A 518 0.58 8.82 27.95
N SER A 519 1.72 8.13 27.86
CA SER A 519 2.61 7.89 28.99
C SER A 519 3.06 9.16 29.71
N LEU A 520 3.31 10.26 28.99
CA LEU A 520 3.71 11.54 29.62
C LEU A 520 2.59 12.09 30.52
N PHE A 521 1.34 12.02 30.06
CA PHE A 521 0.17 12.45 30.81
C PHE A 521 -0.10 11.53 31.99
N MET A 522 0.00 10.21 31.77
CA MET A 522 -0.17 9.23 32.83
C MET A 522 0.87 9.42 33.94
N ASP A 523 2.16 9.56 33.57
CA ASP A 523 3.24 9.76 34.54
C ASP A 523 3.02 11.06 35.36
N PHE A 524 2.53 12.14 34.75
CA PHE A 524 2.19 13.40 35.44
C PHE A 524 0.95 13.33 36.36
N CYS A 525 0.14 12.29 36.20
CA CYS A 525 -1.06 12.05 37.00
C CYS A 525 -0.88 10.89 37.99
N LEU A 526 0.33 10.33 38.11
CA LEU A 526 0.67 9.43 39.21
C LEU A 526 0.77 10.26 40.50
N ASP A 527 0.24 9.71 41.59
CA ASP A 527 0.48 10.23 42.93
C ASP A 527 1.96 9.99 43.30
N GLU A 528 2.60 10.98 43.94
CA GLU A 528 4.02 10.92 44.35
C GLU A 528 4.17 10.58 45.85
N THR A 529 3.09 10.18 46.52
CA THR A 529 3.01 10.19 48.00
C THR A 529 3.37 8.89 48.71
N THR A 530 3.69 7.78 48.02
CA THR A 530 4.09 6.50 48.66
C THR A 530 5.30 5.83 48.00
N VAL A 531 6.49 6.27 48.41
CA VAL A 531 7.74 5.58 48.08
C VAL A 531 8.09 4.56 49.17
N GLU A 532 7.78 3.27 48.94
CA GLU A 532 8.62 2.17 49.43
C GLU A 532 8.79 1.10 48.33
N ASN A 533 10.03 0.91 47.87
CA ASN A 533 10.51 -0.19 46.99
C ASN A 533 10.16 -0.18 45.49
N TYR A 534 10.07 0.99 44.83
CA TYR A 534 10.06 1.11 43.34
C TYR A 534 9.00 0.29 42.58
N ARG A 535 8.03 -0.31 43.28
CA ARG A 535 6.82 -0.89 42.70
C ARG A 535 5.74 0.17 42.78
N VAL A 536 5.32 0.69 41.62
CA VAL A 536 4.23 1.65 41.50
C VAL A 536 2.95 0.97 42.02
N GLY A 537 2.63 1.23 43.28
CA GLY A 537 1.40 0.82 43.95
C GLY A 537 0.41 1.97 44.12
N GLU A 538 0.65 3.10 43.47
CA GLU A 538 -0.16 4.32 43.66
C GLU A 538 -1.27 4.46 42.62
N PRO A 539 -2.47 4.91 43.05
CA PRO A 539 -3.59 5.09 42.16
C PRO A 539 -3.29 6.23 41.18
N LEU A 540 -3.33 5.92 39.89
CA LEU A 540 -3.38 6.92 38.82
C LEU A 540 -4.63 7.79 39.02
N ASP A 541 -4.49 9.11 39.13
CA ASP A 541 -5.64 10.02 39.19
C ASP A 541 -6.30 10.09 37.80
N ALA A 542 -7.27 9.19 37.57
CA ALA A 542 -7.99 9.08 36.32
C ALA A 542 -8.77 10.36 35.97
N ALA A 543 -9.29 11.07 36.98
CA ALA A 543 -10.06 12.30 36.76
C ALA A 543 -9.13 13.43 36.30
N LYS A 544 -7.97 13.59 36.94
CA LYS A 544 -6.93 14.53 36.51
C LYS A 544 -6.41 14.19 35.12
N LEU A 545 -6.15 12.90 34.84
CA LEU A 545 -5.69 12.43 33.53
C LEU A 545 -6.68 12.78 32.42
N LEU A 546 -7.95 12.40 32.58
CA LEU A 546 -8.98 12.65 31.58
C LEU A 546 -9.25 14.15 31.39
N GLY A 547 -9.22 14.93 32.48
CA GLY A 547 -9.35 16.40 32.40
C GLY A 547 -8.20 17.04 31.63
N LEU A 548 -6.97 16.60 31.87
CA LEU A 548 -5.78 17.12 31.17
C LEU A 548 -5.76 16.70 29.70
N LEU A 549 -6.22 15.48 29.36
CA LEU A 549 -6.34 15.01 27.99
C LEU A 549 -7.44 15.76 27.21
N ASP A 550 -8.59 16.03 27.84
CA ASP A 550 -9.65 16.87 27.26
C ASP A 550 -9.15 18.30 27.02
N LYS A 551 -8.39 18.85 27.97
CA LYS A 551 -7.73 20.14 27.83
C LYS A 551 -6.75 20.14 26.66
N PHE A 552 -5.91 19.11 26.54
CA PHE A 552 -4.98 18.93 25.44
C PHE A 552 -5.71 18.93 24.10
N GLU A 553 -6.74 18.10 23.94
CA GLU A 553 -7.52 18.04 22.70
C GLU A 553 -8.22 19.37 22.38
N THR A 554 -8.68 20.10 23.40
CA THR A 554 -9.28 21.43 23.24
C THR A 554 -8.26 22.46 22.73
N VAL A 555 -7.04 22.44 23.26
CA VAL A 555 -5.95 23.32 22.81
C VAL A 555 -5.50 22.95 21.39
N PHE A 556 -5.41 21.65 21.11
CA PHE A 556 -4.93 21.08 19.86
C PHE A 556 -6.05 20.51 18.97
N ALA A 557 -7.21 21.19 18.93
CA ALA A 557 -8.35 20.80 18.11
C ALA A 557 -8.05 20.92 16.60
N ASP A 558 -8.95 20.47 15.72
CA ASP A 558 -8.74 20.48 14.25
C ASP A 558 -8.34 21.84 13.65
N ASN A 559 -8.63 22.95 14.33
CA ASN A 559 -8.29 24.31 13.93
C ASN A 559 -7.07 24.91 14.66
N TYR A 560 -6.33 24.15 15.48
CA TYR A 560 -5.24 24.66 16.33
C TYR A 560 -4.16 25.39 15.53
N LEU A 561 -3.96 25.01 14.26
CA LEU A 561 -3.03 25.66 13.34
C LEU A 561 -3.27 27.17 13.20
N LYS A 562 -4.53 27.60 13.29
CA LYS A 562 -4.88 29.04 13.25
C LYS A 562 -4.40 29.80 14.48
N TYR A 563 -4.18 29.09 15.58
CA TYR A 563 -3.75 29.63 16.87
C TYR A 563 -2.33 29.20 17.21
N PHE A 564 -1.59 28.53 16.31
CA PHE A 564 -0.34 27.86 16.65
C PHE A 564 0.67 28.81 17.29
N GLU A 565 0.84 30.01 16.75
CA GLU A 565 1.76 31.02 17.31
C GLU A 565 1.34 31.45 18.72
N LYS A 566 0.04 31.68 18.94
CA LYS A 566 -0.49 32.00 20.27
C LYS A 566 -0.29 30.84 21.25
N ILE A 567 -0.54 29.61 20.81
CA ILE A 567 -0.31 28.40 21.62
C ILE A 567 1.16 28.29 21.98
N ARG A 568 2.05 28.52 21.02
CA ARG A 568 3.50 28.43 21.19
C ARG A 568 4.01 29.45 22.23
N ILE A 569 3.62 30.72 22.12
CA ILE A 569 4.02 31.74 23.10
C ILE A 569 3.30 31.56 24.45
N ALA A 570 2.13 30.93 24.48
CA ALA A 570 1.45 30.59 25.73
C ALA A 570 2.19 29.52 26.55
N GLN A 571 3.11 28.77 25.94
CA GLN A 571 4.02 27.87 26.66
C GLN A 571 5.10 28.64 27.45
N LEU A 572 5.32 29.93 27.16
CA LEU A 572 6.25 30.74 27.92
C LEU A 572 5.61 31.10 29.26
N ASP A 573 6.34 30.83 30.34
CA ASP A 573 5.89 31.10 31.70
C ASP A 573 7.04 31.71 32.53
N SER A 574 6.72 32.57 33.49
CA SER A 574 7.74 33.25 34.31
C SER A 574 8.44 32.27 35.25
N GLU A 575 7.69 31.32 35.82
CA GLU A 575 8.18 30.39 36.85
C GLU A 575 8.56 29.03 36.28
N ILE A 576 7.84 28.55 35.27
CA ILE A 576 8.00 27.19 34.73
C ILE A 576 8.73 27.23 33.39
N GLU A 577 9.84 26.49 33.30
CA GLU A 577 10.56 26.32 32.05
C GLU A 577 10.04 25.09 31.29
N TYR A 578 9.33 25.28 30.17
CA TYR A 578 8.84 24.15 29.35
C TYR A 578 9.95 23.47 28.52
N MET A 579 11.09 24.14 28.38
CA MET A 579 12.19 23.69 27.54
C MET A 579 12.72 22.33 28.01
N GLN A 580 12.83 21.41 27.06
CA GLN A 580 13.29 20.06 27.33
C GLN A 580 14.76 19.90 26.92
N TYR A 581 15.46 18.88 27.44
CA TYR A 581 16.87 18.65 27.10
C TYR A 581 17.29 17.19 27.26
N ASP A 582 18.35 16.80 26.57
CA ASP A 582 19.01 15.51 26.78
C ASP A 582 20.20 15.67 27.75
N PRO A 583 20.60 14.63 28.51
CA PRO A 583 21.72 14.70 29.46
C PRO A 583 23.02 15.23 28.87
N TYR A 584 23.37 14.87 27.63
CA TYR A 584 24.60 15.33 26.98
C TYR A 584 24.59 16.83 26.62
N MET A 585 23.43 17.49 26.67
CA MET A 585 23.31 18.93 26.45
C MET A 585 23.73 19.75 27.67
N GLN A 586 23.82 19.10 28.83
CA GLN A 586 24.52 19.62 30.00
C GLN A 586 25.97 19.17 29.86
N LYS A 587 26.85 20.03 29.32
CA LYS A 587 28.29 19.73 29.36
C LYS A 587 28.77 19.93 30.78
N ASP A 588 29.27 18.89 31.42
CA ASP A 588 30.03 19.02 32.67
C ASP A 588 31.22 19.97 32.42
N GLY A 589 31.19 21.15 33.04
CA GLY A 589 32.27 22.14 33.00
C GLY A 589 32.20 23.24 31.93
N GLY A 590 31.07 23.45 31.26
CA GLY A 590 30.88 24.61 30.35
C GLY A 590 29.72 25.52 30.79
N ASP A 591 29.85 26.83 30.53
CA ASP A 591 28.81 27.84 30.79
C ASP A 591 27.61 27.75 29.82
N SER A 592 27.76 26.96 28.74
CA SER A 592 26.78 26.90 27.67
C SER A 592 25.53 26.10 28.03
N VAL A 593 24.35 26.67 27.80
CA VAL A 593 23.04 26.05 28.08
C VAL A 593 22.35 25.73 26.77
N ARG A 594 22.13 24.44 26.46
CA ARG A 594 21.42 24.01 25.25
C ARG A 594 20.08 23.37 25.56
N ARG A 595 19.03 23.75 24.82
CA ARG A 595 17.65 23.33 25.06
C ARG A 595 16.88 23.06 23.75
N TYR A 596 15.84 22.24 23.84
CA TYR A 596 14.81 22.10 22.82
C TYR A 596 13.71 23.13 23.02
N PHE A 597 13.27 23.74 21.93
CA PHE A 597 12.20 24.72 21.85
C PHE A 597 11.08 24.20 20.96
N LEU A 598 9.85 24.56 21.32
CA LEU A 598 8.73 24.40 20.42
C LEU A 598 8.81 25.52 19.38
N THR A 599 9.45 25.24 18.24
CA THR A 599 9.63 26.22 17.16
C THR A 599 8.52 26.13 16.11
N ALA A 600 8.13 24.90 15.76
CA ALA A 600 7.21 24.60 14.67
C ALA A 600 6.22 23.49 15.05
N GLN A 601 5.09 23.44 14.35
CA GLN A 601 3.96 22.54 14.62
C GLN A 601 4.34 21.05 14.55
N GLU A 602 5.27 20.68 13.67
CA GLU A 602 5.78 19.32 13.50
C GLU A 602 6.54 18.81 14.73
N ASN A 603 7.01 19.71 15.60
CA ASN A 603 7.71 19.36 16.81
C ASN A 603 6.78 19.07 18.00
N LEU A 604 5.46 19.27 17.88
CA LEU A 604 4.51 19.06 18.98
C LEU A 604 4.59 17.65 19.55
N SER A 605 4.64 16.63 18.69
CA SER A 605 4.78 15.23 19.14
C SER A 605 6.07 15.01 19.93
N ASN A 606 7.16 15.69 19.59
CA ASN A 606 8.44 15.56 20.32
C ASN A 606 8.33 16.09 21.76
N PHE A 607 7.43 17.03 22.03
CA PHE A 607 7.25 17.62 23.36
C PHE A 607 6.21 16.89 24.21
N TYR A 608 5.15 16.38 23.57
CA TYR A 608 4.01 15.76 24.27
C TYR A 608 4.05 14.23 24.34
N ILE A 609 4.97 13.58 23.61
CA ILE A 609 5.23 12.15 23.71
C ILE A 609 6.46 11.92 24.60
N ARG A 610 6.35 11.01 25.57
CA ARG A 610 7.44 10.69 26.50
C ARG A 610 8.64 10.11 25.77
N TYR A 611 9.80 10.74 25.97
CA TYR A 611 11.09 10.25 25.48
C TYR A 611 12.03 9.93 26.63
N GLY A 612 12.42 8.67 26.82
CA GLY A 612 13.12 8.21 28.04
C GLY A 612 14.42 8.95 28.37
N GLN A 613 15.18 9.36 27.34
CA GLN A 613 16.42 10.11 27.49
C GLN A 613 16.21 11.60 27.78
N ARG A 614 15.02 12.14 27.48
CA ARG A 614 14.75 13.56 27.61
C ARG A 614 14.32 13.93 29.04
N ARG A 615 14.75 15.09 29.52
CA ARG A 615 14.50 15.63 30.85
C ARG A 615 13.53 16.81 30.79
N ASN A 616 12.93 17.15 31.93
CA ASN A 616 12.00 18.27 32.11
C ASN A 616 10.74 18.21 31.21
N GLN A 617 10.23 17.01 30.93
CA GLN A 617 9.09 16.85 30.03
C GLN A 617 7.75 17.21 30.68
N GLU A 618 7.60 16.99 31.99
CA GLU A 618 6.35 17.24 32.72
C GLU A 618 6.01 18.74 32.83
N SER A 619 7.00 19.62 32.76
CA SER A 619 6.82 21.08 32.86
C SER A 619 5.90 21.64 31.77
N ILE A 620 5.89 21.04 30.57
CA ILE A 620 4.94 21.44 29.52
C ILE A 620 3.50 21.07 29.87
N LEU A 621 3.29 20.01 30.65
CA LEU A 621 1.96 19.62 31.14
C LEU A 621 1.49 20.52 32.28
N GLN A 622 2.41 20.94 33.16
CA GLN A 622 2.10 21.95 34.20
C GLN A 622 1.62 23.26 33.57
N ILE A 623 2.22 23.67 32.44
CA ILE A 623 1.79 24.86 31.70
C ILE A 623 0.48 24.61 30.96
N LEU A 624 0.30 23.44 30.35
CA LEU A 624 -0.94 23.06 29.69
C LEU A 624 -2.15 23.09 30.63
N ASP A 625 -1.99 22.61 31.86
CA ASP A 625 -3.05 22.53 32.87
C ASP A 625 -3.62 23.92 33.20
N LYS A 626 -2.76 24.94 33.27
CA LYS A 626 -3.13 26.35 33.51
C LYS A 626 -3.45 27.16 32.25
N MET A 627 -3.22 26.62 31.06
CA MET A 627 -3.39 27.36 29.81
C MET A 627 -4.88 27.66 29.57
N PRO A 628 -5.30 28.86 29.11
CA PRO A 628 -6.69 29.09 28.73
C PRO A 628 -7.03 28.38 27.41
N VAL A 629 -8.31 28.39 27.02
CA VAL A 629 -8.71 27.85 25.70
C VAL A 629 -8.13 28.71 24.56
N PRO A 630 -7.91 28.16 23.34
CA PRO A 630 -7.21 28.87 22.26
C PRO A 630 -7.74 30.28 21.91
N ALA A 631 -9.06 30.49 22.01
CA ALA A 631 -9.69 31.77 21.73
C ALA A 631 -9.36 32.87 22.76
N GLU A 632 -8.99 32.48 23.98
CA GLU A 632 -8.66 33.36 25.10
C GLU A 632 -7.15 33.55 25.28
N LEU A 633 -6.34 32.96 24.41
CA LEU A 633 -4.89 33.15 24.43
C LEU A 633 -4.54 34.61 24.10
N LYS A 634 -3.74 35.20 25.00
CA LYS A 634 -3.19 36.55 24.89
C LYS A 634 -2.54 36.78 23.51
N SER A 635 -2.67 37.99 22.99
CA SER A 635 -1.92 38.38 21.79
C SER A 635 -0.41 38.46 22.09
N PRO A 636 0.46 38.45 21.07
CA PRO A 636 1.90 38.69 21.24
C PRO A 636 2.21 39.93 22.09
N GLU A 637 1.49 41.04 21.83
CA GLU A 637 1.65 42.32 22.51
C GLU A 637 1.22 42.28 23.99
N GLU A 638 0.26 41.42 24.34
CA GLU A 638 -0.19 41.24 25.72
C GLU A 638 0.69 40.23 26.47
N LYS A 639 1.11 39.16 25.79
CA LYS A 639 1.89 38.07 26.39
C LYS A 639 3.32 38.51 26.70
N CYS A 640 3.92 39.36 25.85
CA CYS A 640 5.29 39.81 26.09
C CYS A 640 5.44 40.65 27.37
N LEU A 641 4.39 41.35 27.80
CA LEU A 641 4.39 42.18 29.02
C LEU A 641 4.54 41.37 30.32
N GLU A 642 4.44 40.03 30.25
CA GLU A 642 4.73 39.16 31.39
C GLU A 642 6.24 38.98 31.63
N PHE A 643 7.08 39.41 30.69
CA PHE A 643 8.52 39.20 30.72
C PHE A 643 9.27 40.54 30.68
N SER A 644 10.45 40.57 31.30
CA SER A 644 11.37 41.71 31.19
C SER A 644 11.92 41.82 29.77
N ILE A 645 12.14 43.06 29.28
CA ILE A 645 12.82 43.32 28.01
C ILE A 645 14.28 42.83 27.98
N ARG A 646 14.82 42.40 29.13
CA ARG A 646 16.13 41.76 29.27
C ARG A 646 16.05 40.22 29.30
N ASP A 647 14.85 39.64 29.19
CA ASP A 647 14.62 38.20 29.07
C ASP A 647 14.32 37.83 27.61
N TRP A 648 14.90 36.72 27.13
CA TRP A 648 14.65 36.21 25.78
C TRP A 648 13.17 35.88 25.54
N LYS A 649 12.45 35.47 26.61
CA LYS A 649 11.02 35.15 26.54
C LYS A 649 10.19 36.33 26.05
N TYR A 650 10.57 37.56 26.40
CA TYR A 650 9.90 38.78 25.92
C TYR A 650 9.92 38.85 24.38
N TYR A 651 11.08 38.59 23.77
CA TYR A 651 11.24 38.70 22.32
C TYR A 651 10.57 37.56 21.57
N VAL A 652 10.59 36.34 22.10
CA VAL A 652 9.84 35.22 21.51
C VAL A 652 8.33 35.43 21.64
N ALA A 653 7.87 36.04 22.73
CA ALA A 653 6.46 36.38 22.92
C ALA A 653 6.01 37.53 21.99
N LYS A 654 6.80 38.60 21.88
CA LYS A 654 6.46 39.81 21.10
C LYS A 654 6.61 39.60 19.59
N TYR A 655 7.64 38.87 19.17
CA TYR A 655 8.01 38.66 17.76
C TYR A 655 7.96 37.18 17.36
N PRO A 656 6.82 36.49 17.52
CA PRO A 656 6.76 35.05 17.33
C PRO A 656 7.19 34.62 15.91
N PHE A 657 6.82 35.38 14.88
CA PHE A 657 7.20 35.02 13.52
C PHE A 657 8.68 35.28 13.25
N GLU A 658 9.19 36.43 13.70
CA GLU A 658 10.55 36.88 13.41
C GLU A 658 11.62 36.22 14.30
N SER A 659 11.24 35.71 15.48
CA SER A 659 12.14 35.07 16.44
C SER A 659 12.48 33.61 16.10
N ASN A 660 12.02 33.11 14.97
CA ASN A 660 12.23 31.72 14.55
C ASN A 660 12.53 31.63 13.04
N ARG A 661 12.96 30.45 12.58
CA ARG A 661 13.12 30.10 11.16
C ARG A 661 12.39 28.79 10.89
N ASP A 662 11.48 28.78 9.91
CA ASP A 662 10.62 27.63 9.60
C ASP A 662 11.37 26.35 9.21
N TYR A 663 12.67 26.45 8.87
CA TYR A 663 13.49 25.31 8.45
C TYR A 663 14.41 24.76 9.55
N THR A 664 14.28 25.19 10.81
CA THR A 664 15.12 24.65 11.90
C THR A 664 14.83 23.15 12.09
N ARG A 665 15.77 22.30 11.69
CA ARG A 665 15.54 20.84 11.64
C ARG A 665 15.30 20.19 13.01
N TYR A 666 15.86 20.77 14.07
CA TYR A 666 15.90 20.14 15.40
C TYR A 666 15.12 20.88 16.48
N GLY A 667 14.67 22.12 16.22
CA GLY A 667 14.05 22.97 17.24
C GLY A 667 14.96 23.15 18.47
N MET A 668 16.24 23.45 18.25
CA MET A 668 17.23 23.57 19.32
C MET A 668 17.77 24.99 19.39
N GLY A 669 18.14 25.42 20.58
CA GLY A 669 18.86 26.67 20.80
C GLY A 669 19.88 26.54 21.92
N VAL A 670 20.86 27.44 21.90
CA VAL A 670 21.98 27.46 22.83
C VAL A 670 22.28 28.88 23.28
N TRP A 671 22.67 29.01 24.54
CA TRP A 671 23.33 30.18 25.10
C TRP A 671 24.76 29.80 25.44
N ASP A 672 25.72 30.67 25.16
CA ASP A 672 27.10 30.47 25.64
C ASP A 672 27.24 30.74 27.14
N ASN A 673 26.49 31.72 27.65
CA ASN A 673 26.33 31.99 29.08
C ASN A 673 24.95 32.62 29.32
N ARG A 674 23.97 31.79 29.68
CA ARG A 674 22.57 32.22 29.83
C ARG A 674 22.37 33.24 30.94
N ASP A 675 23.07 33.07 32.07
CA ASP A 675 22.87 33.91 33.26
C ASP A 675 23.41 35.33 33.04
N LYS A 676 24.52 35.46 32.31
CA LYS A 676 25.12 36.75 31.98
C LYS A 676 24.47 37.41 30.77
N ASN A 677 24.20 36.63 29.72
CA ASN A 677 23.73 37.12 28.43
C ASN A 677 22.45 36.37 27.98
N PRO A 678 21.32 36.57 28.68
CA PRO A 678 20.08 35.85 28.38
C PRO A 678 19.53 36.13 26.97
N LEU A 679 19.82 37.31 26.39
CA LEU A 679 19.38 37.69 25.05
C LEU A 679 20.23 37.10 23.91
N ASP A 680 21.39 36.53 24.22
CA ASP A 680 22.29 35.91 23.25
C ASP A 680 21.87 34.47 22.93
N LEU A 681 20.58 34.26 22.65
CA LEU A 681 20.05 32.97 22.22
C LEU A 681 20.44 32.72 20.77
N ILE A 682 21.16 31.62 20.54
CA ILE A 682 21.54 31.12 19.22
C ILE A 682 20.58 30.00 18.83
N ILE A 683 19.84 30.18 17.74
CA ILE A 683 18.93 29.18 17.17
C ILE A 683 19.74 28.26 16.26
N LEU A 684 19.66 26.95 16.49
CA LEU A 684 20.49 25.97 15.79
C LEU A 684 19.72 25.28 14.66
N ASN A 685 20.34 25.17 13.49
CA ASN A 685 19.87 24.26 12.43
C ASN A 685 20.49 22.85 12.52
N SER A 686 21.48 22.68 13.40
CA SER A 686 22.20 21.42 13.59
C SER A 686 22.12 20.94 15.04
N SER A 687 22.54 19.71 15.30
CA SER A 687 22.67 19.19 16.67
C SER A 687 23.92 19.71 17.40
N GLN A 688 24.77 20.48 16.73
CA GLN A 688 26.02 21.00 17.26
C GLN A 688 26.10 22.53 17.17
N HIS A 689 26.84 23.10 18.11
CA HIS A 689 27.20 24.52 18.13
C HIS A 689 28.67 24.64 17.71
N SER A 690 28.94 25.29 16.58
CA SER A 690 30.27 25.59 16.06
C SER A 690 30.20 26.62 14.93
N GLU A 691 31.28 27.35 14.70
CA GLU A 691 31.41 28.34 13.61
C GLU A 691 31.10 27.79 12.20
N ASN A 692 31.22 26.48 11.98
CA ASN A 692 30.95 25.84 10.68
C ASN A 692 29.49 25.40 10.49
N ASN A 693 28.64 25.52 11.52
CA ASN A 693 27.23 25.12 11.44
C ASN A 693 26.34 26.31 11.12
N LEU A 694 25.20 26.04 10.48
CA LEU A 694 24.14 27.04 10.34
C LEU A 694 23.46 27.25 11.69
N GLU A 695 23.58 28.48 12.18
CA GLU A 695 23.11 28.97 13.46
C GLU A 695 22.54 30.37 13.22
N TRP A 696 21.75 30.94 14.12
CA TRP A 696 21.23 32.29 13.94
C TRP A 696 21.06 32.98 15.30
N MET A 697 21.63 34.18 15.46
CA MET A 697 21.41 34.98 16.66
C MET A 697 19.98 35.51 16.68
N MET A 698 19.19 35.17 17.70
CA MET A 698 17.76 35.50 17.77
C MET A 698 17.50 36.99 17.58
N MET A 699 18.21 37.86 18.31
CA MET A 699 18.02 39.31 18.26
C MET A 699 18.35 39.90 16.88
N THR A 700 19.48 39.50 16.29
CA THR A 700 19.87 39.89 14.93
C THR A 700 18.84 39.41 13.90
N ASN A 701 18.37 38.18 14.03
CA ASN A 701 17.38 37.59 13.14
C ASN A 701 16.03 38.32 13.20
N ILE A 702 15.56 38.68 14.41
CA ILE A 702 14.34 39.46 14.58
C ILE A 702 14.50 40.82 13.89
N LEU A 703 15.56 41.57 14.20
CA LEU A 703 15.78 42.89 13.60
C LEU A 703 15.83 42.81 12.08
N TRP A 704 16.59 41.88 11.52
CA TRP A 704 16.70 41.69 10.07
C TRP A 704 15.35 41.41 9.40
N ASN A 705 14.55 40.50 9.98
CA ASN A 705 13.21 40.18 9.48
C ASN A 705 12.27 41.38 9.55
N ARG A 706 12.37 42.21 10.60
CA ARG A 706 11.57 43.43 10.78
C ARG A 706 11.90 44.52 9.76
N LEU A 707 13.15 44.60 9.30
CA LEU A 707 13.58 45.57 8.30
C LEU A 707 13.05 45.25 6.89
N GLY A 708 12.90 43.97 6.55
CA GLY A 708 12.13 43.52 5.38
C GLY A 708 12.69 43.87 4.00
N ASN A 709 13.96 44.30 3.88
CA ASN A 709 14.59 44.64 2.60
C ASN A 709 16.02 44.08 2.46
N ASN A 710 16.12 42.88 1.90
CA ASN A 710 17.39 42.15 1.77
C ASN A 710 18.37 42.77 0.75
N GLN A 711 17.93 43.75 -0.05
CA GLN A 711 18.84 44.49 -0.93
C GLN A 711 19.63 45.55 -0.15
N ILE A 712 19.00 46.15 0.86
CA ILE A 712 19.61 47.19 1.70
C ILE A 712 20.30 46.55 2.90
N TYR A 713 19.61 45.65 3.59
CA TYR A 713 20.04 45.01 4.83
C TYR A 713 20.44 43.56 4.56
N GLN A 714 21.75 43.30 4.43
CA GLN A 714 22.28 41.98 4.14
C GLN A 714 22.67 41.28 5.45
N LEU A 715 22.17 40.06 5.64
CA LEU A 715 22.59 39.17 6.71
C LEU A 715 23.20 37.92 6.06
N ASP A 716 24.27 37.40 6.65
CA ASP A 716 24.90 36.18 6.15
C ASP A 716 24.02 34.94 6.37
N ASP A 717 24.30 33.87 5.64
CA ASP A 717 23.52 32.63 5.75
C ASP A 717 23.59 32.02 7.16
N HIS A 718 24.71 32.24 7.87
CA HIS A 718 24.90 31.84 9.27
C HIS A 718 24.30 32.83 10.28
N GLY A 719 23.62 33.91 9.85
CA GLY A 719 22.97 34.98 10.64
C GLY A 719 23.46 35.27 12.06
N CYS A 720 24.76 35.10 12.27
CA CYS A 720 25.51 35.37 13.49
C CYS A 720 26.49 36.52 13.23
N SER A 721 26.70 36.89 11.96
CA SER A 721 27.40 38.10 11.58
C SER A 721 26.49 39.33 11.72
N PRO A 722 27.07 40.53 11.86
CA PRO A 722 26.32 41.78 11.81
C PRO A 722 25.50 41.92 10.52
N ILE A 723 24.35 42.59 10.61
CA ILE A 723 23.58 43.05 9.45
C ILE A 723 24.37 44.17 8.77
N LEU A 724 24.71 43.96 7.50
CA LEU A 724 25.35 44.96 6.65
C LEU A 724 24.31 45.88 6.01
N ILE A 725 24.49 47.19 6.20
CA ILE A 725 23.65 48.24 5.65
C ILE A 725 24.36 48.81 4.42
N THR A 726 24.02 48.26 3.26
CA THR A 726 24.76 48.51 2.00
C THR A 726 24.61 49.93 1.47
N SER A 727 23.53 50.64 1.82
CA SER A 727 23.27 52.03 1.42
C SER A 727 24.30 53.01 2.00
N CYS A 728 24.82 52.73 3.20
CA CYS A 728 25.71 53.64 3.93
C CYS A 728 27.07 53.03 4.30
N GLY A 729 27.28 51.73 4.06
CA GLY A 729 28.52 51.04 4.43
C GLY A 729 28.69 50.96 5.94
N ALA A 730 27.63 50.57 6.65
CA ALA A 730 27.62 50.36 8.09
C ALA A 730 27.24 48.92 8.43
N ALA A 731 27.52 48.48 9.64
CA ALA A 731 27.18 47.17 10.16
C ALA A 731 26.55 47.29 11.56
N ILE A 732 25.55 46.48 11.86
CA ILE A 732 24.91 46.43 13.17
C ILE A 732 24.72 44.98 13.62
N GLY A 733 25.15 44.64 14.83
CA GLY A 733 24.97 43.30 15.40
C GLY A 733 24.60 43.35 16.88
N PHE A 734 24.11 42.23 17.40
CA PHE A 734 23.74 42.10 18.80
C PHE A 734 24.63 41.06 19.48
N LYS A 735 25.28 41.42 20.59
CA LYS A 735 26.11 40.50 21.37
C LYS A 735 26.31 41.02 22.79
N ASN A 736 26.40 40.11 23.76
CA ASN A 736 26.53 40.39 25.18
C ASN A 736 25.43 41.32 25.71
N GLY A 737 24.20 41.14 25.21
CA GLY A 737 23.06 41.94 25.63
C GLY A 737 23.03 43.38 25.09
N VAL A 738 23.91 43.77 24.17
CA VAL A 738 23.98 45.14 23.62
C VAL A 738 24.04 45.15 22.10
N TRP A 739 23.58 46.25 21.49
CA TRP A 739 23.83 46.50 20.07
C TRP A 739 25.23 47.04 19.89
N PHE A 740 25.96 46.54 18.91
CA PHE A 740 27.20 47.14 18.45
C PHE A 740 27.02 47.62 17.00
N VAL A 741 27.56 48.80 16.73
CA VAL A 741 27.46 49.46 15.44
C VAL A 741 28.86 49.83 14.96
N GLU A 742 29.12 49.52 13.70
CA GLU A 742 30.29 49.97 12.95
C GLU A 742 29.79 50.89 11.82
N ALA A 743 30.10 52.18 11.88
CA ALA A 743 29.63 53.15 10.89
C ALA A 743 30.65 54.26 10.69
N LEU A 744 30.64 54.87 9.50
CA LEU A 744 31.52 55.99 9.16
C LEU A 744 31.10 57.33 9.80
N ILE A 745 29.91 57.38 10.40
CA ILE A 745 29.40 58.56 11.11
C ILE A 745 29.76 58.47 12.60
N ASP A 746 29.93 59.60 13.26
CA ASP A 746 30.12 59.67 14.72
C ASP A 746 28.80 59.42 15.46
N ILE A 747 28.34 58.17 15.40
CA ILE A 747 27.07 57.75 15.99
C ILE A 747 27.06 57.94 17.51
N ALA A 748 28.21 57.82 18.17
CA ALA A 748 28.32 58.00 19.61
C ALA A 748 27.94 59.43 20.03
N SER A 749 28.48 60.45 19.35
CA SER A 749 28.14 61.84 19.61
C SER A 749 26.68 62.16 19.28
N ILE A 750 26.14 61.62 18.18
CA ILE A 750 24.74 61.82 17.79
C ILE A 750 23.80 61.26 18.85
N ILE A 751 24.06 60.04 19.32
CA ILE A 751 23.24 59.41 20.37
C ILE A 751 23.38 60.15 21.68
N ALA A 752 24.60 60.51 22.10
CA ALA A 752 24.82 61.26 23.34
C ALA A 752 24.09 62.62 23.35
N HIS A 753 23.88 63.24 22.19
CA HIS A 753 23.14 64.49 22.06
C HIS A 753 21.61 64.29 22.02
N ASN A 754 21.13 63.37 21.18
CA ASN A 754 19.70 63.22 20.88
C ASN A 754 18.97 62.26 21.84
N TYR A 755 19.70 61.32 22.43
CA TYR A 755 19.21 60.25 23.31
C TYR A 755 20.18 60.05 24.50
N PRO A 756 20.41 61.09 25.33
CA PRO A 756 21.41 61.09 26.40
C PRO A 756 21.21 60.02 27.48
N GLU A 757 20.02 59.42 27.52
CA GLU A 757 19.65 58.34 28.44
C GLU A 757 20.08 56.93 27.98
N LEU A 758 20.50 56.77 26.72
CA LEU A 758 21.09 55.52 26.24
C LEU A 758 22.54 55.38 26.74
N ILE A 759 22.93 54.14 27.08
CA ILE A 759 24.27 53.86 27.55
C ILE A 759 25.16 53.62 26.32
N VAL A 760 26.10 54.52 26.07
CA VAL A 760 27.01 54.46 24.92
C VAL A 760 28.45 54.23 25.40
N ASN A 761 29.10 53.18 24.89
CA ASN A 761 30.53 52.94 25.13
C ASN A 761 31.28 52.85 23.79
N VAL A 762 32.41 53.56 23.69
CA VAL A 762 33.29 53.55 22.51
C VAL A 762 34.47 52.63 22.78
N GLN A 763 34.67 51.61 21.94
CA GLN A 763 35.80 50.67 22.03
C GLN A 763 36.95 51.09 21.12
N GLU A 764 38.18 50.59 21.37
CA GLU A 764 39.34 50.85 20.51
C GLU A 764 39.10 50.28 19.10
N GLY A 765 38.96 51.15 18.09
CA GLY A 765 38.75 50.75 16.69
C GLY A 765 37.44 51.21 16.03
N GLU A 766 36.77 52.26 16.53
CA GLU A 766 35.50 52.85 16.00
C GLU A 766 34.21 52.04 16.24
N ASN A 767 34.28 50.93 16.98
CA ASN A 767 33.08 50.18 17.35
C ASN A 767 32.36 50.82 18.54
N VAL A 768 31.08 51.16 18.35
CA VAL A 768 30.23 51.77 19.38
C VAL A 768 29.22 50.75 19.87
N THR A 769 29.18 50.50 21.17
CA THR A 769 28.13 49.67 21.79
C THR A 769 27.08 50.55 22.44
N ILE A 770 25.81 50.21 22.24
CA ILE A 770 24.64 50.94 22.73
C ILE A 770 23.75 49.97 23.51
N ASP A 771 23.41 50.35 24.73
CA ASP A 771 22.53 49.62 25.63
C ASP A 771 21.38 50.52 26.13
N LEU A 772 20.28 49.88 26.53
CA LEU A 772 19.18 50.52 27.25
C LEU A 772 19.55 50.69 28.73
N PRO A 773 19.00 51.72 29.42
CA PRO A 773 19.16 51.86 30.87
C PRO A 773 18.53 50.69 31.64
N GLU A 774 18.87 50.54 32.93
CA GLU A 774 18.27 49.50 33.79
C GLU A 774 16.80 49.78 34.15
N GLU A 775 16.37 51.04 34.14
CA GLU A 775 15.00 51.46 34.43
C GLU A 775 14.06 51.35 33.21
N GLU A 776 12.75 51.27 33.47
CA GLU A 776 11.71 51.03 32.48
C GLU A 776 11.72 52.09 31.36
N TYR A 777 12.08 51.66 30.16
CA TYR A 777 12.27 52.52 29.00
C TYR A 777 11.17 52.27 27.97
N THR A 778 10.78 53.31 27.23
CA THR A 778 9.58 53.25 26.35
C THR A 778 9.74 52.36 25.11
N MET A 779 10.96 51.89 24.83
CA MET A 779 11.28 51.06 23.66
C MET A 779 12.04 49.80 24.09
N ASP A 780 11.89 48.71 23.32
CA ASP A 780 12.69 47.50 23.52
C ASP A 780 13.98 47.50 22.68
N TYR A 781 14.78 46.42 22.76
CA TYR A 781 16.04 46.36 22.02
C TYR A 781 15.83 46.27 20.50
N ILE A 782 14.73 45.71 19.99
CA ILE A 782 14.48 45.69 18.54
C ILE A 782 14.10 47.09 18.07
N ASP A 783 13.29 47.81 18.84
CA ASP A 783 12.97 49.22 18.60
C ASP A 783 14.25 50.09 18.59
N LEU A 784 15.16 49.86 19.55
CA LEU A 784 16.49 50.49 19.58
C LEU A 784 17.30 50.17 18.31
N GLY A 785 17.34 48.90 17.87
CA GLY A 785 18.03 48.51 16.64
C GLY A 785 17.49 49.24 15.40
N ILE A 786 16.16 49.38 15.28
CA ILE A 786 15.52 50.14 14.20
C ILE A 786 15.87 51.63 14.30
N LEU A 787 15.88 52.20 15.50
CA LEU A 787 16.28 53.60 15.73
C LEU A 787 17.72 53.85 15.27
N LEU A 788 18.66 53.00 15.68
CA LEU A 788 20.07 53.09 15.31
C LEU A 788 20.26 53.09 13.79
N ILE A 789 19.58 52.17 13.08
CA ILE A 789 19.63 52.10 11.62
C ILE A 789 19.09 53.39 10.98
N ARG A 790 17.97 53.94 11.48
CA ARG A 790 17.40 55.20 10.95
C ARG A 790 18.34 56.38 11.15
N ILE A 791 19.03 56.46 12.29
CA ILE A 791 20.04 57.51 12.53
C ILE A 791 21.17 57.39 11.51
N ILE A 792 21.67 56.18 11.28
CA ILE A 792 22.75 55.90 10.32
C ILE A 792 22.34 56.30 8.89
N GLU A 793 21.10 56.01 8.50
CA GLU A 793 20.60 56.31 7.15
C GLU A 793 20.29 57.81 6.93
N ASN A 794 19.74 58.50 7.94
CA ASN A 794 19.31 59.90 7.82
C ASN A 794 20.48 60.90 7.78
N GLU A 795 21.48 60.73 8.65
CA GLU A 795 22.62 61.67 8.76
C GLU A 795 23.51 61.66 7.51
N ARG A 796 23.44 60.61 6.68
CA ARG A 796 24.14 60.58 5.38
C ARG A 796 23.40 61.30 4.26
N GLN A 797 22.09 61.53 4.37
CA GLN A 797 21.35 62.33 3.38
C GLN A 797 21.68 63.83 3.49
N GLU A 798 22.20 64.30 4.62
CA GLU A 798 22.67 65.69 4.79
C GLU A 798 24.15 65.90 4.39
N ILE A 799 24.91 64.82 4.16
CA ILE A 799 26.36 64.86 3.87
C ILE A 799 26.67 64.62 2.37
N VAL A 800 25.70 64.21 1.54
CA VAL A 800 25.88 63.91 0.10
C VAL A 800 25.47 65.05 -0.81
#